data_AF-A0A8H6NSU6-F1
#
_entry.id   AF-A0A8H6NSU6-F1
#
_cell.length_a   1.000
_cell.length_b   1.000
_cell.length_c   1.000
_cell.angle_alpha   90.00
_cell.angle_beta   90.00
_cell.angle_gamma   90.00
#
_symmetry.space_group_name_H-M   'P 1'
#
loop_
_entity.id
_entity.type
_entity.pdbx_description
1 polymer ?
#
loop_
_entity_poly.entity_id
_entity_poly.type
_entity_poly.pdbx_seq_one_letter_code
_entity_poly.pdbx_strand_id
1 'polypeptide(L)'
;MGSIAVSQDGLPQLGLKTAKQAAAKMDKHGVDIIDIRRAAVETNLKDDIIAMWNPTNGPRKLPTLLVYNERGLQLFEEITYLDEYYLTNNEIEVLGKYSGEIARNISPESMVIELGSGNLRKVRLLLQAFEDAGKNVDYYALDLSREELERTLAQLPVFKHVRCHGLLGTYDDGREWLKKPSNLARNKCILSLGSSIGNFERYDAAGFLKHFSDVLTPSDTMLIGLDGCSDPAKVYHAYNDSKGVTHEFILNGLANANDILGEEAFKLADWEVIGEYVYDDEGGRHQAFYSPVRDTFVMGTLIRQHERIQVEQSLKYSQRGAENLWNMAGLVETGRWTKGDEHGLHMLSKRRMPFSLLTDLYAASPCPSLNDWEALWTAWDAVTQQMLPSEELLDKPIKLRNACIFYLGHIPGFLDIQLTKTTKEPPTEPAYFQPMFERGIDPDVDNPEHCHWHSEIPEEWPPVEQIIQYQQNVRERLKDLYKDGIHQIPRSVAQGIWVGFEHEIMHMETLLYMMLQSDKTLPPPDVEHPDFKRLASKARHARVANEWHDVPEQVITIGMDEPGLEDGITAYFGWDNEKPSRKTEVHAFQARGRPITNEEYAQYMFENHIAKVPVSWAEVHDAESKVKENGHTNGLTNGHTTEHTNGNTNGHASHPVNDKVNEDSKGHNDLPDSFLDGIAVRTVFGLVPLKYALDWPIFASYDELSGCAAWMGGRIPSFEEARSIYTYVHNLKKMEAERTLGRTVPAVNGHLSNDGVEETPPKPASLEAEKTRRDLFTDLDGANVGFQHWHPVPVTASGNRLAGQGELGGVWEWTSSPLARHEGFEPMPLYPSYTADFFDGKHNIVLGGSWATHPLIAGRRSFVNWYQRNYPFAWAGARLVRDTN
;
A
#
# COMPACT_ATOMS: atom_id res chain seq x y z
N MET A 1 -28.24 66.46 -45.67
CA MET A 1 -27.05 66.55 -46.56
C MET A 1 -25.90 65.87 -45.85
N GLY A 2 -25.39 64.77 -46.41
CA GLY A 2 -24.12 64.08 -46.09
C GLY A 2 -23.93 63.58 -44.65
N SER A 3 -23.20 62.52 -44.32
CA SER A 3 -22.47 61.48 -45.06
C SER A 3 -21.76 60.67 -43.94
N ILE A 4 -21.91 59.32 -43.94
CA ILE A 4 -20.89 58.26 -43.70
C ILE A 4 -19.97 58.44 -42.47
N ALA A 5 -19.72 57.51 -41.53
CA ALA A 5 -20.11 56.14 -41.16
C ALA A 5 -19.62 55.96 -39.67
N VAL A 6 -19.86 54.92 -38.87
CA VAL A 6 -19.64 53.47 -39.04
C VAL A 6 -20.39 52.71 -37.93
N SER A 7 -21.03 51.63 -38.38
CA SER A 7 -21.71 50.49 -37.75
C SER A 7 -21.84 50.35 -36.22
N GLN A 8 -23.10 50.27 -35.77
CA GLN A 8 -23.58 49.44 -34.67
C GLN A 8 -24.64 48.46 -35.21
N ASP A 9 -24.70 47.30 -34.56
CA ASP A 9 -25.81 46.36 -34.49
C ASP A 9 -26.16 45.52 -35.72
N GLY A 10 -25.76 44.25 -35.64
CA GLY A 10 -26.24 43.16 -36.48
C GLY A 10 -26.58 41.94 -35.63
N LEU A 11 -27.75 41.96 -34.98
CA LEU A 11 -28.51 40.74 -34.67
C LEU A 11 -29.41 40.42 -35.87
N PRO A 12 -29.37 39.19 -36.38
CA PRO A 12 -30.61 38.56 -36.81
C PRO A 12 -30.76 37.13 -36.29
N GLN A 13 -32.00 36.86 -35.90
CA GLN A 13 -32.57 35.58 -35.49
C GLN A 13 -32.12 34.40 -36.36
N LEU A 14 -31.71 33.30 -35.72
CA LEU A 14 -31.53 31.99 -36.38
C LEU A 14 -32.53 30.98 -35.80
N GLY A 15 -33.38 30.50 -36.72
CA GLY A 15 -34.59 29.72 -36.49
C GLY A 15 -34.39 28.35 -35.83
N LEU A 16 -35.49 27.93 -35.19
CA LEU A 16 -35.80 26.53 -34.88
C LEU A 16 -35.55 25.61 -36.09
N LYS A 17 -34.53 24.76 -35.99
CA LYS A 17 -34.24 23.53 -36.74
C LYS A 17 -32.78 23.21 -36.36
N THR A 18 -32.43 22.24 -35.51
CA THR A 18 -32.75 20.82 -35.59
C THR A 18 -32.41 20.15 -34.24
N ALA A 19 -33.35 20.10 -33.30
CA ALA A 19 -33.29 19.20 -32.13
C ALA A 19 -33.59 17.72 -32.52
N LYS A 20 -33.16 17.31 -33.72
CA LYS A 20 -33.47 16.01 -34.34
C LYS A 20 -32.25 15.31 -34.96
N GLN A 21 -31.03 15.72 -34.57
CA GLN A 21 -29.78 15.10 -35.06
C GLN A 21 -28.83 14.58 -33.97
N ALA A 22 -29.26 14.54 -32.70
CA ALA A 22 -28.55 13.81 -31.63
C ALA A 22 -29.22 12.45 -31.30
N ALA A 23 -30.17 12.02 -32.13
CA ALA A 23 -30.84 10.73 -32.02
C ALA A 23 -30.75 10.01 -33.36
N ALA A 24 -29.62 9.33 -33.62
CA ALA A 24 -29.50 8.16 -34.50
C ALA A 24 -28.02 7.83 -34.76
N LYS A 25 -27.46 7.00 -33.90
CA LYS A 25 -26.75 5.76 -34.31
C LYS A 25 -26.99 4.73 -33.20
N MET A 26 -28.27 4.43 -32.96
CA MET A 26 -28.62 3.17 -32.31
C MET A 26 -28.42 2.11 -33.39
N ASP A 27 -27.32 1.38 -33.27
CA ASP A 27 -27.07 0.24 -34.13
C ASP A 27 -28.04 -0.90 -33.75
N LYS A 28 -28.25 -1.81 -34.69
CA LYS A 28 -29.48 -2.60 -34.80
C LYS A 28 -29.71 -3.66 -33.72
N HIS A 29 -28.90 -3.77 -32.67
CA HIS A 29 -29.21 -4.41 -31.38
C HIS A 29 -28.78 -3.46 -30.24
N GLY A 30 -29.73 -2.81 -29.58
CA GLY A 30 -29.51 -1.65 -28.68
C GLY A 30 -28.93 -1.98 -27.30
N VAL A 31 -27.65 -2.35 -27.24
CA VAL A 31 -26.87 -2.52 -26.01
C VAL A 31 -25.97 -1.30 -25.80
N ASP A 32 -25.94 -0.75 -24.58
CA ASP A 32 -25.07 0.38 -24.23
C ASP A 32 -23.66 -0.11 -23.92
N ILE A 33 -22.69 0.15 -24.83
CA ILE A 33 -21.29 -0.26 -24.69
C ILE A 33 -20.39 0.97 -24.66
N ILE A 34 -19.66 1.12 -23.56
CA ILE A 34 -18.72 2.20 -23.32
C ILE A 34 -17.31 1.70 -23.65
N ASP A 35 -16.65 2.34 -24.61
CA ASP A 35 -15.24 2.07 -24.90
C ASP A 35 -14.36 2.82 -23.90
N ILE A 36 -13.62 2.07 -23.08
CA ILE A 36 -12.76 2.62 -22.02
C ILE A 36 -11.28 2.40 -22.30
N ARG A 37 -10.94 1.82 -23.46
CA ARG A 37 -9.56 1.57 -23.87
C ARG A 37 -8.80 2.89 -24.01
N ARG A 38 -7.59 2.93 -23.48
CA ARG A 38 -6.66 4.06 -23.65
C ARG A 38 -5.92 3.94 -24.99
N ALA A 39 -5.48 5.08 -25.57
CA ALA A 39 -4.73 5.10 -26.83
C ALA A 39 -3.53 4.13 -26.75
N ALA A 40 -3.43 3.25 -27.75
CA ALA A 40 -2.77 1.95 -27.67
C ALA A 40 -1.37 1.98 -27.05
N VAL A 41 -1.24 1.36 -25.89
CA VAL A 41 -0.07 0.53 -25.61
C VAL A 41 -0.34 -0.76 -26.37
N GLU A 42 0.23 -0.87 -27.56
CA GLU A 42 0.26 -2.14 -28.28
C GLU A 42 1.15 -3.11 -27.49
N THR A 43 0.55 -4.00 -26.70
CA THR A 43 1.27 -5.19 -26.26
C THR A 43 1.47 -6.07 -27.47
N ASN A 44 2.72 -6.31 -27.84
CA ASN A 44 3.01 -7.29 -28.85
C ASN A 44 2.99 -8.67 -28.17
N LEU A 45 1.84 -9.35 -28.09
CA LEU A 45 1.73 -10.73 -27.56
C LEU A 45 2.78 -11.68 -28.18
N LYS A 46 3.24 -11.36 -29.39
CA LYS A 46 4.42 -11.95 -30.04
C LYS A 46 5.71 -11.84 -29.21
N ASP A 47 5.99 -10.68 -28.61
CA ASP A 47 7.16 -10.47 -27.75
C ASP A 47 7.07 -11.31 -26.48
N ASP A 48 5.88 -11.44 -25.87
CA ASP A 48 5.66 -12.31 -24.71
C ASP A 48 5.86 -13.78 -25.06
N ILE A 49 5.33 -14.23 -26.22
CA ILE A 49 5.59 -15.57 -26.75
C ILE A 49 7.11 -15.80 -26.85
N ILE A 50 7.84 -14.88 -27.47
CA ILE A 50 9.30 -15.01 -27.67
C ILE A 50 10.05 -15.01 -26.32
N ALA A 51 9.70 -14.11 -25.41
CA ALA A 51 10.36 -13.95 -24.12
C ALA A 51 10.14 -15.16 -23.19
N MET A 52 8.91 -15.66 -23.11
CA MET A 52 8.57 -16.82 -22.27
C MET A 52 9.07 -18.15 -22.88
N TRP A 53 9.23 -18.19 -24.20
CA TRP A 53 9.83 -19.33 -24.89
C TRP A 53 11.32 -19.49 -24.63
N ASN A 54 12.04 -18.37 -24.49
CA ASN A 54 13.47 -18.32 -24.23
C ASN A 54 13.78 -17.58 -22.92
N PRO A 55 13.38 -18.14 -21.76
CA PRO A 55 13.55 -17.45 -20.49
C PRO A 55 15.05 -17.34 -20.14
N THR A 56 15.43 -16.24 -19.50
CA THR A 56 16.79 -16.04 -18.97
C THR A 56 17.07 -16.94 -17.76
N ASN A 57 16.02 -17.36 -17.04
CA ASN A 57 16.07 -18.31 -15.93
C ASN A 57 14.74 -19.06 -15.80
N GLY A 58 14.77 -20.34 -15.42
CA GLY A 58 13.57 -21.18 -15.22
C GLY A 58 13.10 -21.97 -16.45
N PRO A 59 12.00 -22.74 -16.31
CA PRO A 59 11.44 -23.56 -17.39
C PRO A 59 10.73 -22.69 -18.45
N ARG A 60 10.68 -23.18 -19.69
CA ARG A 60 9.93 -22.52 -20.77
C ARG A 60 8.45 -22.50 -20.45
N LYS A 61 7.79 -21.40 -20.80
CA LYS A 61 6.34 -21.23 -20.66
C LYS A 61 5.77 -20.59 -21.93
N LEU A 62 4.46 -20.62 -22.04
CA LEU A 62 3.72 -19.82 -23.01
C LEU A 62 2.64 -19.01 -22.30
N PRO A 63 2.29 -17.80 -22.79
CA PRO A 63 1.22 -17.00 -22.20
C PRO A 63 -0.11 -17.75 -22.21
N THR A 64 -0.80 -17.82 -21.07
CA THR A 64 -2.14 -18.43 -20.98
C THR A 64 -3.16 -17.71 -21.86
N LEU A 65 -2.93 -16.44 -22.18
CA LEU A 65 -3.78 -15.68 -23.10
C LEU A 65 -3.94 -16.33 -24.48
N LEU A 66 -2.97 -17.13 -24.91
CA LEU A 66 -3.03 -17.83 -26.18
C LEU A 66 -4.27 -18.72 -26.31
N VAL A 67 -4.75 -19.31 -25.21
CA VAL A 67 -5.91 -20.21 -25.26
C VAL A 67 -7.25 -19.48 -25.32
N TYR A 68 -7.30 -18.15 -25.22
CA TYR A 68 -8.53 -17.34 -25.12
C TYR A 68 -8.82 -16.46 -26.35
N ASN A 69 -8.42 -16.86 -27.56
CA ASN A 69 -8.99 -16.28 -28.78
C ASN A 69 -10.47 -16.68 -28.94
N GLU A 70 -11.16 -16.18 -29.97
CA GLU A 70 -12.58 -16.48 -30.22
C GLU A 70 -12.92 -17.98 -30.15
N ARG A 71 -12.12 -18.84 -30.82
CA ARG A 71 -12.31 -20.29 -30.77
C ARG A 71 -12.08 -20.85 -29.37
N GLY A 72 -11.07 -20.36 -28.68
CA GLY A 72 -10.77 -20.68 -27.29
C GLY A 72 -11.93 -20.39 -26.35
N LEU A 73 -12.56 -19.22 -26.48
CA LEU A 73 -13.73 -18.85 -25.68
C LEU A 73 -14.92 -19.79 -25.92
N GLN A 74 -15.17 -20.20 -27.17
CA GLN A 74 -16.21 -21.18 -27.50
C GLN A 74 -15.92 -22.55 -26.84
N LEU A 75 -14.68 -23.02 -26.93
CA LEU A 75 -14.25 -24.27 -26.29
C LEU A 75 -14.38 -24.18 -24.77
N PHE A 76 -13.99 -23.06 -24.16
CA PHE A 76 -14.16 -22.83 -22.73
C PHE A 76 -15.64 -22.81 -22.33
N GLU A 77 -16.50 -22.18 -23.14
CA GLU A 77 -17.96 -22.23 -22.94
C GLU A 77 -18.44 -23.69 -22.93
N GLU A 78 -18.02 -24.54 -23.88
CA GLU A 78 -18.33 -25.97 -23.89
C GLU A 78 -17.84 -26.70 -22.60
N ILE A 79 -16.62 -26.39 -22.12
CA ILE A 79 -16.08 -26.93 -20.85
C ILE A 79 -17.02 -26.59 -19.68
N THR A 80 -17.57 -25.38 -19.63
CA THR A 80 -18.47 -24.97 -18.53
C THR A 80 -19.80 -25.75 -18.46
N TYR A 81 -20.15 -26.52 -19.49
CA TYR A 81 -21.31 -27.42 -19.50
C TYR A 81 -20.95 -28.89 -19.24
N LEU A 82 -19.66 -29.24 -19.09
CA LEU A 82 -19.25 -30.59 -18.75
C LEU A 82 -19.59 -30.92 -17.30
N ASP A 83 -20.05 -32.16 -17.05
CA ASP A 83 -20.35 -32.63 -15.70
C ASP A 83 -19.07 -32.75 -14.86
N GLU A 84 -17.93 -33.08 -15.48
CA GLU A 84 -16.63 -33.13 -14.82
C GLU A 84 -16.13 -31.76 -14.34
N TYR A 85 -16.50 -30.66 -15.04
CA TYR A 85 -16.08 -29.30 -14.68
C TYR A 85 -17.00 -28.67 -13.62
N TYR A 86 -16.86 -29.14 -12.38
CA TYR A 86 -17.77 -28.85 -11.27
C TYR A 86 -17.88 -27.36 -10.90
N LEU A 87 -16.85 -26.53 -11.16
CA LEU A 87 -16.75 -25.15 -10.66
C LEU A 87 -17.98 -24.32 -11.04
N THR A 88 -18.37 -24.38 -12.31
CA THR A 88 -19.51 -23.60 -12.84
C THR A 88 -20.82 -23.97 -12.15
N ASN A 89 -21.11 -25.27 -12.03
CA ASN A 89 -22.34 -25.75 -11.43
C ASN A 89 -22.37 -25.52 -9.91
N ASN A 90 -21.23 -25.67 -9.24
CA ASN A 90 -21.09 -25.34 -7.82
C ASN A 90 -21.37 -23.85 -7.56
N GLU A 91 -20.79 -22.95 -8.35
CA GLU A 91 -21.02 -21.51 -8.21
C GLU A 91 -22.48 -21.11 -8.52
N ILE A 92 -23.09 -21.70 -9.57
CA ILE A 92 -24.51 -21.50 -9.90
C ILE A 92 -25.41 -21.95 -8.75
N GLU A 93 -25.12 -23.07 -8.09
CA GLU A 93 -25.89 -23.55 -6.94
C GLU A 93 -25.81 -22.58 -5.75
N VAL A 94 -24.60 -22.08 -5.45
CA VAL A 94 -24.40 -21.07 -4.40
C VAL A 94 -25.17 -19.79 -4.73
N LEU A 95 -25.07 -19.27 -5.96
CA LEU A 95 -25.81 -18.08 -6.39
C LEU A 95 -27.33 -18.31 -6.36
N GLY A 96 -27.81 -19.48 -6.79
CA GLY A 96 -29.23 -19.82 -6.77
C GLY A 96 -29.80 -19.82 -5.35
N LYS A 97 -29.02 -20.27 -4.38
CA LYS A 97 -29.44 -20.33 -2.96
C LYS A 97 -29.29 -18.99 -2.23
N TYR A 98 -28.25 -18.21 -2.54
CA TYR A 98 -27.83 -17.06 -1.71
C TYR A 98 -27.87 -15.71 -2.41
N SER A 99 -28.21 -15.61 -3.70
CA SER A 99 -28.26 -14.34 -4.45
C SER A 99 -29.06 -13.24 -3.77
N GLY A 100 -30.20 -13.55 -3.15
CA GLY A 100 -30.98 -12.56 -2.39
C GLY A 100 -30.26 -12.01 -1.17
N GLU A 101 -29.41 -12.81 -0.50
CA GLU A 101 -28.58 -12.37 0.61
C GLU A 101 -27.37 -11.57 0.16
N ILE A 102 -26.71 -12.03 -0.90
CA ILE A 102 -25.60 -11.32 -1.55
C ILE A 102 -26.10 -9.93 -2.00
N ALA A 103 -27.23 -9.88 -2.70
CA ALA A 103 -27.85 -8.64 -3.17
C ALA A 103 -28.17 -7.69 -2.00
N ARG A 104 -28.59 -8.18 -0.82
CA ARG A 104 -28.84 -7.33 0.35
C ARG A 104 -27.58 -6.61 0.85
N ASN A 105 -26.44 -7.27 0.80
CA ASN A 105 -25.15 -6.73 1.25
C ASN A 105 -24.51 -5.72 0.28
N ILE A 106 -25.04 -5.59 -0.94
CA ILE A 106 -24.59 -4.59 -1.92
C ILE A 106 -25.49 -3.35 -1.82
N SER A 107 -24.90 -2.17 -1.63
CA SER A 107 -25.64 -0.92 -1.45
C SER A 107 -26.50 -0.56 -2.68
N PRO A 108 -27.69 0.07 -2.51
CA PRO A 108 -28.43 0.64 -3.64
C PRO A 108 -27.61 1.68 -4.41
N GLU A 109 -27.96 1.89 -5.68
CA GLU A 109 -27.30 2.83 -6.62
C GLU A 109 -25.83 2.50 -6.91
N SER A 110 -25.36 1.31 -6.49
CA SER A 110 -23.99 0.85 -6.72
C SER A 110 -23.75 0.55 -8.20
N MET A 111 -22.50 0.76 -8.59
CA MET A 111 -21.93 0.20 -9.82
C MET A 111 -21.49 -1.23 -9.52
N VAL A 112 -22.07 -2.22 -10.20
CA VAL A 112 -21.70 -3.63 -10.09
C VAL A 112 -20.89 -3.99 -11.32
N ILE A 113 -19.58 -4.15 -11.18
CA ILE A 113 -18.65 -4.37 -12.29
C ILE A 113 -18.19 -5.81 -12.29
N GLU A 114 -18.54 -6.58 -13.31
CA GLU A 114 -18.05 -7.95 -13.49
C GLU A 114 -16.81 -7.98 -14.37
N LEU A 115 -15.72 -8.49 -13.79
CA LEU A 115 -14.44 -8.66 -14.46
C LEU A 115 -14.47 -9.97 -15.29
N GLY A 116 -14.40 -9.84 -16.62
CA GLY A 116 -14.37 -11.00 -17.51
C GLY A 116 -15.74 -11.65 -17.63
N SER A 117 -16.71 -10.86 -18.10
CA SER A 117 -18.14 -11.20 -18.01
C SER A 117 -18.57 -12.48 -18.74
N GLY A 118 -17.80 -12.97 -19.71
CA GLY A 118 -17.96 -14.30 -20.32
C GLY A 118 -19.42 -14.68 -20.58
N ASN A 119 -19.83 -15.88 -20.13
CA ASN A 119 -21.25 -16.26 -20.16
C ASN A 119 -22.00 -15.74 -18.91
N LEU A 120 -23.04 -14.93 -19.14
CA LEU A 120 -23.83 -14.27 -18.09
C LEU A 120 -24.80 -15.19 -17.30
N ARG A 121 -24.76 -16.51 -17.51
CA ARG A 121 -25.59 -17.50 -16.78
C ARG A 121 -25.51 -17.34 -15.26
N LYS A 122 -24.32 -17.06 -14.74
CA LYS A 122 -24.06 -16.93 -13.30
C LYS A 122 -24.59 -15.61 -12.78
N VAL A 123 -24.12 -14.50 -13.35
CA VAL A 123 -24.47 -13.15 -12.89
C VAL A 123 -25.95 -12.86 -13.02
N ARG A 124 -26.64 -13.45 -14.01
CA ARG A 124 -28.10 -13.31 -14.19
C ARG A 124 -28.89 -13.65 -12.92
N LEU A 125 -28.44 -14.62 -12.11
CA LEU A 125 -29.07 -14.95 -10.84
C LEU A 125 -29.00 -13.78 -9.84
N LEU A 126 -27.86 -13.09 -9.81
CA LEU A 126 -27.65 -11.92 -8.96
C LEU A 126 -28.42 -10.69 -9.50
N LEU A 127 -28.42 -10.48 -10.82
CA LEU A 127 -29.22 -9.41 -11.44
C LEU A 127 -30.71 -9.58 -11.17
N GLN A 128 -31.23 -10.81 -11.26
CA GLN A 128 -32.61 -11.10 -10.90
C GLN A 128 -32.89 -10.84 -9.42
N ALA A 129 -31.95 -11.17 -8.52
CA ALA A 129 -32.10 -10.88 -7.10
C ALA A 129 -32.15 -9.37 -6.79
N PHE A 130 -31.41 -8.54 -7.53
CA PHE A 130 -31.54 -7.08 -7.43
C PHE A 130 -32.91 -6.58 -7.91
N GLU A 131 -33.37 -7.11 -9.05
CA GLU A 131 -34.68 -6.79 -9.60
C GLU A 131 -35.82 -7.16 -8.64
N ASP A 132 -35.81 -8.38 -8.11
CA ASP A 132 -36.82 -8.89 -7.18
C ASP A 132 -36.83 -8.09 -5.86
N ALA A 133 -35.67 -7.58 -5.44
CA ALA A 133 -35.54 -6.72 -4.26
C ALA A 133 -35.93 -5.25 -4.53
N GLY A 134 -36.24 -4.87 -5.77
CA GLY A 134 -36.48 -3.48 -6.15
C GLY A 134 -35.26 -2.57 -5.96
N LYS A 135 -34.05 -3.15 -6.00
CA LYS A 135 -32.79 -2.44 -5.72
C LYS A 135 -32.19 -1.91 -7.02
N ASN A 136 -32.14 -0.59 -7.15
CA ASN A 136 -31.54 0.05 -8.32
C ASN A 136 -30.03 -0.17 -8.34
N VAL A 137 -29.49 -0.69 -9.45
CA VAL A 137 -28.04 -0.86 -9.66
C VAL A 137 -27.68 -0.66 -11.14
N ASP A 138 -26.43 -0.28 -11.38
CA ASP A 138 -25.85 -0.29 -12.73
C ASP A 138 -24.87 -1.45 -12.84
N TYR A 139 -25.22 -2.44 -13.64
CA TYR A 139 -24.37 -3.57 -13.96
C TYR A 139 -23.50 -3.26 -15.17
N TYR A 140 -22.20 -3.49 -15.03
CA TYR A 140 -21.18 -3.30 -16.06
C TYR A 140 -20.47 -4.62 -16.33
N ALA A 141 -20.70 -5.18 -17.51
CA ALA A 141 -19.94 -6.31 -18.05
C ALA A 141 -18.63 -5.80 -18.64
N LEU A 142 -17.48 -6.09 -18.03
CA LEU A 142 -16.17 -5.70 -18.55
C LEU A 142 -15.56 -6.85 -19.35
N ASP A 143 -15.30 -6.59 -20.63
CA ASP A 143 -14.71 -7.56 -21.55
C ASP A 143 -13.89 -6.87 -22.65
N LEU A 144 -13.06 -7.65 -23.34
CA LEU A 144 -12.21 -7.19 -24.44
C LEU A 144 -12.89 -7.31 -25.79
N SER A 145 -13.85 -8.23 -25.92
CA SER A 145 -14.55 -8.48 -27.16
C SER A 145 -15.86 -7.70 -27.20
N ARG A 146 -15.91 -6.72 -28.11
CA ARG A 146 -17.15 -5.99 -28.40
C ARG A 146 -18.26 -6.96 -28.82
N GLU A 147 -17.95 -7.91 -29.68
CA GLU A 147 -18.92 -8.88 -30.19
C GLU A 147 -19.48 -9.76 -29.08
N GLU A 148 -18.65 -10.18 -28.12
CA GLU A 148 -19.10 -10.95 -26.96
C GLU A 148 -19.94 -10.11 -26.01
N LEU A 149 -19.59 -8.84 -25.77
CA LEU A 149 -20.43 -7.91 -25.00
C LEU A 149 -21.81 -7.75 -25.65
N GLU A 150 -21.86 -7.54 -26.97
CA GLU A 150 -23.11 -7.43 -27.72
C GLU A 150 -23.93 -8.72 -27.63
N ARG A 151 -23.29 -9.87 -27.88
CA ARG A 151 -23.92 -11.20 -27.87
C ARG A 151 -24.50 -11.55 -26.51
N THR A 152 -23.76 -11.31 -25.44
CA THR A 152 -24.11 -11.76 -24.10
C THR A 152 -25.13 -10.82 -23.45
N LEU A 153 -24.94 -9.51 -23.54
CA LEU A 153 -25.89 -8.53 -23.00
C LEU A 153 -27.24 -8.57 -23.73
N ALA A 154 -27.26 -8.89 -25.03
CA ALA A 154 -28.51 -9.07 -25.77
C ALA A 154 -29.35 -10.26 -25.28
N GLN A 155 -28.77 -11.20 -24.52
CA GLN A 155 -29.48 -12.35 -23.95
C GLN A 155 -30.12 -12.05 -22.58
N LEU A 156 -29.81 -10.91 -21.97
CA LEU A 156 -30.40 -10.51 -20.70
C LEU A 156 -31.86 -10.06 -20.88
N PRO A 157 -32.75 -10.36 -19.92
CA PRO A 157 -34.09 -9.80 -19.93
C PRO A 157 -34.05 -8.29 -19.64
N VAL A 158 -35.12 -7.59 -20.00
CA VAL A 158 -35.29 -6.19 -19.62
C VAL A 158 -35.66 -6.12 -18.14
N PHE A 159 -34.83 -5.47 -17.34
CA PHE A 159 -35.03 -5.22 -15.92
C PHE A 159 -35.59 -3.80 -15.67
N LYS A 160 -36.33 -3.60 -14.58
CA LYS A 160 -36.84 -2.28 -14.18
C LYS A 160 -35.86 -1.52 -13.28
N HIS A 161 -35.15 -2.26 -12.41
CA HIS A 161 -34.25 -1.72 -11.40
C HIS A 161 -32.77 -1.91 -11.76
N VAL A 162 -32.45 -2.87 -12.65
CA VAL A 162 -31.08 -3.11 -13.12
C VAL A 162 -30.85 -2.48 -14.48
N ARG A 163 -29.86 -1.60 -14.61
CA ARG A 163 -29.38 -1.12 -15.92
C ARG A 163 -28.12 -1.87 -16.30
N CYS A 164 -28.07 -2.40 -17.51
CA CYS A 164 -26.95 -3.22 -17.98
C CYS A 164 -26.15 -2.47 -19.04
N HIS A 165 -24.84 -2.46 -18.89
CA HIS A 165 -23.87 -1.77 -19.74
C HIS A 165 -22.71 -2.71 -20.06
N GLY A 166 -22.11 -2.55 -21.24
CA GLY A 166 -20.82 -3.13 -21.57
C GLY A 166 -19.70 -2.11 -21.32
N LEU A 167 -18.59 -2.57 -20.78
CA LEU A 167 -17.33 -1.84 -20.74
C LEU A 167 -16.37 -2.59 -21.66
N LEU A 168 -15.99 -1.96 -22.77
CA LEU A 168 -15.00 -2.50 -23.69
C LEU A 168 -13.62 -2.03 -23.24
N GLY A 169 -12.81 -2.93 -22.71
CA GLY A 169 -11.46 -2.64 -22.28
C GLY A 169 -10.85 -3.69 -21.36
N THR A 170 -9.61 -3.44 -20.96
CA THR A 170 -8.85 -4.33 -20.07
C THR A 170 -9.28 -4.15 -18.61
N TYR A 171 -8.85 -5.04 -17.71
CA TYR A 171 -9.03 -4.84 -16.27
C TYR A 171 -8.38 -3.55 -15.77
N ASP A 172 -7.21 -3.19 -16.31
CA ASP A 172 -6.53 -1.93 -15.99
C ASP A 172 -7.27 -0.72 -16.52
N ASP A 173 -7.83 -0.80 -17.73
CA ASP A 173 -8.72 0.26 -18.24
C ASP A 173 -9.96 0.40 -17.38
N GLY A 174 -10.55 -0.72 -16.94
CA GLY A 174 -11.63 -0.76 -15.97
C GLY A 174 -11.24 -0.02 -14.68
N ARG A 175 -10.06 -0.32 -14.13
CA ARG A 175 -9.53 0.35 -12.94
C ARG A 175 -9.35 1.85 -13.14
N GLU A 176 -8.70 2.27 -14.23
CA GLU A 176 -8.51 3.70 -14.52
C GLU A 176 -9.85 4.41 -14.79
N TRP A 177 -10.80 3.72 -15.41
CA TRP A 177 -12.14 4.22 -15.59
C TRP A 177 -12.84 4.43 -14.25
N LEU A 178 -12.64 3.54 -13.27
CA LEU A 178 -13.16 3.71 -11.90
C LEU A 178 -12.52 4.90 -11.16
N LYS A 179 -11.29 5.27 -11.48
CA LYS A 179 -10.60 6.45 -10.90
C LYS A 179 -11.13 7.79 -11.41
N LYS A 180 -11.97 7.81 -12.45
CA LYS A 180 -12.58 9.06 -12.92
C LYS A 180 -13.41 9.71 -11.80
N PRO A 181 -13.34 11.04 -11.59
CA PRO A 181 -14.05 11.70 -10.50
C PRO A 181 -15.55 11.38 -10.41
N SER A 182 -16.22 11.21 -11.55
CA SER A 182 -17.64 10.85 -11.63
C SER A 182 -17.94 9.45 -11.06
N ASN A 183 -16.98 8.54 -11.11
CA ASN A 183 -17.11 7.15 -10.70
C ASN A 183 -16.58 6.93 -9.28
N LEU A 184 -15.58 7.71 -8.85
CA LEU A 184 -15.05 7.68 -7.49
C LEU A 184 -16.13 7.92 -6.44
N ALA A 185 -17.03 8.86 -6.67
CA ALA A 185 -18.11 9.23 -5.75
C ALA A 185 -19.24 8.20 -5.61
N ARG A 186 -19.26 7.15 -6.45
CA ARG A 186 -20.30 6.12 -6.45
C ARG A 186 -19.86 4.89 -5.67
N ASN A 187 -20.79 4.23 -5.00
CA ASN A 187 -20.53 2.91 -4.41
C ASN A 187 -20.26 1.88 -5.51
N LYS A 188 -19.36 0.94 -5.23
CA LYS A 188 -18.87 -0.07 -6.17
C LYS A 188 -18.98 -1.47 -5.57
N CYS A 189 -19.30 -2.43 -6.43
CA CYS A 189 -19.17 -3.85 -6.17
C CYS A 189 -18.40 -4.49 -7.32
N ILE A 190 -17.19 -5.00 -7.07
CA ILE A 190 -16.40 -5.71 -8.09
C ILE A 190 -16.73 -7.19 -8.02
N LEU A 191 -17.16 -7.79 -9.13
CA LEU A 191 -17.40 -9.23 -9.23
C LEU A 191 -16.24 -9.90 -9.97
N SER A 192 -15.65 -10.92 -9.36
CA SER A 192 -14.73 -11.85 -10.03
C SER A 192 -15.22 -13.27 -9.77
N LEU A 193 -15.92 -13.84 -10.74
CA LEU A 193 -16.61 -15.11 -10.62
C LEU A 193 -15.84 -16.23 -11.32
N GLY A 194 -16.10 -17.48 -10.95
CA GLY A 194 -15.57 -18.67 -11.64
C GLY A 194 -14.17 -19.07 -11.20
N SER A 195 -13.69 -18.56 -10.06
CA SER A 195 -12.36 -18.87 -9.52
C SER A 195 -11.19 -18.56 -10.47
N SER A 196 -11.37 -17.57 -11.36
CA SER A 196 -10.31 -17.06 -12.24
C SER A 196 -9.08 -16.53 -11.47
N ILE A 197 -9.29 -16.12 -10.20
CA ILE A 197 -8.22 -15.77 -9.26
C ILE A 197 -7.22 -16.92 -9.07
N GLY A 198 -7.65 -18.18 -9.21
CA GLY A 198 -6.76 -19.33 -9.16
C GLY A 198 -5.79 -19.45 -10.32
N ASN A 199 -5.95 -18.69 -11.40
CA ASN A 199 -5.05 -18.75 -12.54
C ASN A 199 -3.75 -17.96 -12.31
N PHE A 200 -3.72 -17.11 -11.29
CA PHE A 200 -2.56 -16.34 -10.88
C PHE A 200 -1.69 -17.14 -9.90
N GLU A 201 -0.41 -16.80 -9.84
CA GLU A 201 0.40 -17.14 -8.66
C GLU A 201 -0.20 -16.47 -7.41
N ARG A 202 0.01 -17.05 -6.23
CA ARG A 202 -0.64 -16.56 -5.00
C ARG A 202 -0.34 -15.08 -4.69
N TYR A 203 0.87 -14.62 -4.97
CA TYR A 203 1.27 -13.21 -4.80
C TYR A 203 0.63 -12.32 -5.86
N ASP A 204 0.60 -12.76 -7.10
CA ASP A 204 0.01 -12.01 -8.21
C ASP A 204 -1.51 -11.90 -8.05
N ALA A 205 -2.17 -12.94 -7.52
CA ALA A 205 -3.57 -12.92 -7.14
C ALA A 205 -3.86 -11.82 -6.10
N ALA A 206 -3.02 -11.74 -5.06
CA ALA A 206 -3.15 -10.71 -4.03
C ALA A 206 -2.90 -9.32 -4.61
N GLY A 207 -1.88 -9.15 -5.46
CA GLY A 207 -1.59 -7.90 -6.16
C GLY A 207 -2.74 -7.46 -7.07
N PHE A 208 -3.30 -8.39 -7.84
CA PHE A 208 -4.47 -8.16 -8.68
C PHE A 208 -5.67 -7.65 -7.86
N LEU A 209 -6.01 -8.32 -6.75
CA LEU A 209 -7.09 -7.88 -5.88
C LEU A 209 -6.79 -6.54 -5.20
N LYS A 210 -5.53 -6.32 -4.79
CA LYS A 210 -5.07 -5.05 -4.21
C LYS A 210 -5.27 -3.90 -5.20
N HIS A 211 -4.96 -4.08 -6.48
CA HIS A 211 -5.14 -3.04 -7.50
C HIS A 211 -6.59 -2.54 -7.60
N PHE A 212 -7.57 -3.43 -7.44
CA PHE A 212 -8.97 -3.03 -7.34
C PHE A 212 -9.29 -2.44 -5.96
N SER A 213 -8.86 -3.07 -4.87
CA SER A 213 -9.01 -2.55 -3.49
C SER A 213 -8.53 -1.11 -3.32
N ASP A 214 -7.47 -0.71 -4.03
CA ASP A 214 -6.89 0.63 -3.98
C ASP A 214 -7.85 1.71 -4.53
N VAL A 215 -8.74 1.36 -5.46
CA VAL A 215 -9.78 2.25 -6.01
C VAL A 215 -11.14 2.11 -5.32
N LEU A 216 -11.22 1.27 -4.27
CA LEU A 216 -12.38 1.07 -3.43
C LEU A 216 -12.28 1.87 -2.12
N THR A 217 -13.44 2.23 -1.59
CA THR A 217 -13.65 2.77 -0.25
C THR A 217 -14.08 1.66 0.73
N PRO A 218 -14.03 1.87 2.05
CA PRO A 218 -14.51 0.87 3.02
C PRO A 218 -16.01 0.52 2.92
N SER A 219 -16.81 1.33 2.22
CA SER A 219 -18.23 1.04 1.92
C SER A 219 -18.43 0.23 0.64
N ASP A 220 -17.39 0.07 -0.17
CA ASP A 220 -17.42 -0.72 -1.39
C ASP A 220 -17.14 -2.19 -1.10
N THR A 221 -17.53 -3.05 -2.05
CA THR A 221 -17.43 -4.51 -1.89
C THR A 221 -16.75 -5.18 -3.08
N MET A 222 -16.23 -6.38 -2.85
CA MET A 222 -15.82 -7.30 -3.90
C MET A 222 -16.49 -8.66 -3.65
N LEU A 223 -17.07 -9.28 -4.67
CA LEU A 223 -17.59 -10.65 -4.60
C LEU A 223 -16.69 -11.57 -5.42
N ILE A 224 -15.94 -12.42 -4.74
CA ILE A 224 -14.93 -13.28 -5.34
C ILE A 224 -15.34 -14.74 -5.23
N GLY A 225 -15.39 -15.44 -6.35
CA GLY A 225 -15.49 -16.89 -6.38
C GLY A 225 -14.13 -17.53 -6.17
N LEU A 226 -14.02 -18.49 -5.26
CA LEU A 226 -12.82 -19.29 -5.02
C LEU A 226 -13.14 -20.77 -4.97
N ASP A 227 -12.30 -21.55 -5.65
CA ASP A 227 -12.30 -23.00 -5.62
C ASP A 227 -11.41 -23.52 -4.47
N GLY A 228 -12.04 -24.20 -3.52
CA GLY A 228 -11.41 -24.81 -2.35
C GLY A 228 -11.28 -26.33 -2.43
N CYS A 229 -11.62 -26.92 -3.58
CA CYS A 229 -11.67 -28.37 -3.73
C CYS A 229 -10.32 -29.03 -3.41
N SER A 230 -10.37 -29.99 -2.49
CA SER A 230 -9.24 -30.78 -2.03
C SER A 230 -9.23 -32.21 -2.55
N ASP A 231 -10.23 -32.60 -3.36
CA ASP A 231 -10.30 -33.92 -4.01
C ASP A 231 -9.42 -33.94 -5.28
N PRO A 232 -8.27 -34.65 -5.27
CA PRO A 232 -7.35 -34.67 -6.40
C PRO A 232 -7.97 -35.24 -7.68
N ALA A 233 -8.82 -36.27 -7.56
CA ALA A 233 -9.42 -36.92 -8.71
C ALA A 233 -10.46 -36.02 -9.37
N LYS A 234 -11.26 -35.34 -8.55
CA LYS A 234 -12.26 -34.38 -9.03
C LYS A 234 -11.61 -33.19 -9.73
N VAL A 235 -10.56 -32.61 -9.14
CA VAL A 235 -9.80 -31.54 -9.79
C VAL A 235 -9.13 -32.05 -11.06
N TYR A 236 -8.49 -33.22 -11.04
CA TYR A 236 -7.84 -33.77 -12.22
C TYR A 236 -8.81 -33.91 -13.40
N HIS A 237 -10.00 -34.48 -13.17
CA HIS A 237 -11.00 -34.70 -14.23
C HIS A 237 -11.70 -33.43 -14.69
N ALA A 238 -11.79 -32.39 -13.85
CA ALA A 238 -12.32 -31.10 -14.28
C ALA A 238 -11.49 -30.49 -15.42
N TYR A 239 -10.17 -30.69 -15.41
CA TYR A 239 -9.25 -30.13 -16.42
C TYR A 239 -8.66 -31.19 -17.36
N ASN A 240 -9.09 -32.44 -17.23
CA ASN A 240 -8.74 -33.56 -18.11
C ASN A 240 -10.03 -34.36 -18.37
N ASP A 241 -10.98 -33.70 -19.01
CA ASP A 241 -12.30 -34.27 -19.26
C ASP A 241 -12.24 -35.47 -20.22
N SER A 242 -13.20 -36.39 -20.07
CA SER A 242 -13.23 -37.62 -20.85
C SER A 242 -13.51 -37.41 -22.35
N LYS A 243 -14.02 -36.24 -22.73
CA LYS A 243 -14.36 -35.87 -24.12
C LYS A 243 -13.20 -35.19 -24.85
N GLY A 244 -12.14 -34.80 -24.13
CA GLY A 244 -10.95 -34.15 -24.69
C GLY A 244 -11.12 -32.65 -24.99
N VAL A 245 -12.23 -32.03 -24.58
CA VAL A 245 -12.53 -30.62 -24.92
C VAL A 245 -11.52 -29.67 -24.28
N THR A 246 -11.07 -29.95 -23.05
CA THR A 246 -10.05 -29.16 -22.36
C THR A 246 -8.69 -29.28 -23.04
N HIS A 247 -8.33 -30.46 -23.56
CA HIS A 247 -7.09 -30.61 -24.31
C HIS A 247 -7.16 -29.90 -25.67
N GLU A 248 -8.32 -29.92 -26.34
CA GLU A 248 -8.55 -29.12 -27.55
C GLU A 248 -8.44 -27.61 -27.27
N PHE A 249 -9.00 -27.15 -26.15
CA PHE A 249 -8.89 -25.76 -25.68
C PHE A 249 -7.43 -25.34 -25.47
N ILE A 250 -6.63 -26.20 -24.83
CA ILE A 250 -5.21 -25.94 -24.63
C ILE A 250 -4.48 -25.96 -25.98
N LEU A 251 -4.65 -26.97 -26.84
CA LEU A 251 -3.97 -27.03 -28.14
C LEU A 251 -4.32 -25.86 -29.08
N ASN A 252 -5.53 -25.30 -28.96
CA ASN A 252 -5.91 -24.08 -29.66
C ASN A 252 -4.94 -22.91 -29.38
N GLY A 253 -4.30 -22.88 -28.20
CA GLY A 253 -3.29 -21.86 -27.89
C GLY A 253 -2.06 -21.90 -28.81
N LEU A 254 -1.62 -23.08 -29.25
CA LEU A 254 -0.52 -23.19 -30.21
C LEU A 254 -0.96 -22.75 -31.62
N ALA A 255 -2.21 -23.02 -31.99
CA ALA A 255 -2.78 -22.55 -33.26
C ALA A 255 -2.83 -21.01 -33.27
N ASN A 256 -3.33 -20.41 -32.19
CA ASN A 256 -3.37 -18.96 -32.01
C ASN A 256 -1.96 -18.34 -31.99
N ALA A 257 -0.99 -19.02 -31.38
CA ALA A 257 0.41 -18.57 -31.40
C ALA A 257 0.96 -18.46 -32.83
N ASN A 258 0.65 -19.42 -33.71
CA ASN A 258 1.04 -19.35 -35.13
C ASN A 258 0.46 -18.11 -35.82
N ASP A 259 -0.83 -17.84 -35.58
CA ASP A 259 -1.52 -16.68 -36.16
C ASP A 259 -0.87 -15.36 -35.70
N ILE A 260 -0.56 -15.25 -34.40
CA ILE A 260 0.11 -14.07 -33.81
C ILE A 260 1.54 -13.91 -34.33
N LEU A 261 2.29 -15.00 -34.48
CA LEU A 261 3.66 -14.97 -34.99
C LEU A 261 3.71 -14.63 -36.48
N GLY A 262 2.65 -14.95 -37.23
CA GLY A 262 2.55 -14.83 -38.68
C GLY A 262 3.26 -15.96 -39.43
N GLU A 263 3.59 -17.05 -38.76
CA GLU A 263 4.26 -18.23 -39.31
C GLU A 263 3.84 -19.52 -38.60
N GLU A 264 3.93 -20.67 -39.27
CA GLU A 264 3.67 -21.98 -38.67
C GLU A 264 4.88 -22.44 -37.82
N ALA A 265 5.06 -21.81 -36.66
CA ALA A 265 6.08 -22.17 -35.69
C ALA A 265 5.77 -23.49 -34.95
N PHE A 266 4.48 -23.77 -34.73
CA PHE A 266 3.96 -24.92 -34.01
C PHE A 266 3.13 -25.83 -34.93
N LYS A 267 3.63 -27.03 -35.21
CA LYS A 267 2.86 -28.07 -35.92
C LYS A 267 2.05 -28.87 -34.93
N LEU A 268 0.74 -28.59 -34.81
CA LEU A 268 -0.14 -29.16 -33.77
C LEU A 268 -0.04 -30.69 -33.61
N ALA A 269 0.13 -31.44 -34.70
CA ALA A 269 0.27 -32.91 -34.66
C ALA A 269 1.53 -33.40 -33.91
N ASP A 270 2.48 -32.50 -33.65
CA ASP A 270 3.71 -32.79 -32.92
C ASP A 270 3.57 -32.54 -31.41
N TRP A 271 2.42 -32.07 -30.93
CA TRP A 271 2.18 -31.68 -29.55
C TRP A 271 1.04 -32.47 -28.92
N GLU A 272 1.24 -32.83 -27.66
CA GLU A 272 0.20 -33.34 -26.76
C GLU A 272 0.06 -32.42 -25.54
N VAL A 273 -1.07 -32.55 -24.84
CA VAL A 273 -1.34 -31.81 -23.61
C VAL A 273 -1.23 -32.75 -22.42
N ILE A 274 -0.45 -32.33 -21.43
CA ILE A 274 -0.31 -33.03 -20.15
C ILE A 274 -0.96 -32.15 -19.09
N GLY A 275 -2.07 -32.61 -18.51
CA GLY A 275 -2.66 -32.02 -17.31
C GLY A 275 -2.31 -32.86 -16.09
N GLU A 276 -1.90 -32.22 -15.00
CA GLU A 276 -1.62 -32.91 -13.73
C GLU A 276 -2.15 -32.12 -12.54
N TYR A 277 -2.43 -32.85 -11.45
CA TYR A 277 -2.76 -32.26 -10.17
C TYR A 277 -1.55 -32.38 -9.24
N VAL A 278 -1.17 -31.26 -8.63
CA VAL A 278 -0.07 -31.18 -7.66
C VAL A 278 -0.63 -30.73 -6.32
N TYR A 279 -0.18 -31.37 -5.25
CA TYR A 279 -0.47 -30.97 -3.88
C TYR A 279 0.84 -30.90 -3.10
N ASP A 280 1.21 -29.70 -2.68
CA ASP A 280 2.40 -29.45 -1.86
C ASP A 280 2.07 -28.52 -0.68
N ASP A 281 3.11 -28.00 -0.01
CA ASP A 281 2.96 -27.10 1.15
C ASP A 281 2.24 -25.80 0.80
N GLU A 282 2.18 -25.43 -0.49
CA GLU A 282 1.44 -24.27 -0.97
C GLU A 282 -0.01 -24.60 -1.31
N GLY A 283 -0.42 -25.87 -1.28
CA GLY A 283 -1.79 -26.35 -1.50
C GLY A 283 -2.00 -27.05 -2.84
N GLY A 284 -3.27 -27.38 -3.13
CA GLY A 284 -3.64 -28.07 -4.36
C GLY A 284 -3.65 -27.14 -5.58
N ARG A 285 -3.23 -27.64 -6.73
CA ARG A 285 -3.34 -26.96 -8.03
C ARG A 285 -3.44 -27.95 -9.18
N HIS A 286 -4.14 -27.55 -10.24
CA HIS A 286 -3.98 -28.16 -11.55
C HIS A 286 -2.95 -27.37 -12.36
N GLN A 287 -2.18 -28.06 -13.20
CA GLN A 287 -1.25 -27.46 -14.16
C GLN A 287 -1.35 -28.16 -15.51
N ALA A 288 -1.29 -27.38 -16.60
CA ALA A 288 -1.28 -27.88 -17.96
C ALA A 288 0.03 -27.52 -18.68
N PHE A 289 0.53 -28.48 -19.47
CA PHE A 289 1.75 -28.37 -20.25
C PHE A 289 1.52 -28.80 -21.69
N TYR A 290 2.17 -28.12 -22.63
CA TYR A 290 2.45 -28.69 -23.94
C TYR A 290 3.68 -29.59 -23.85
N SER A 291 3.63 -30.72 -24.54
CA SER A 291 4.80 -31.59 -24.67
C SER A 291 4.91 -32.14 -26.10
N PRO A 292 6.10 -32.13 -26.71
CA PRO A 292 6.22 -32.62 -28.06
C PRO A 292 6.36 -34.14 -28.07
N VAL A 293 5.62 -34.81 -28.96
CA VAL A 293 5.63 -36.28 -29.11
C VAL A 293 6.88 -36.80 -29.82
N ARG A 294 7.72 -35.89 -30.35
CA ARG A 294 9.02 -36.14 -30.99
C ARG A 294 9.90 -34.89 -30.93
N ASP A 295 11.21 -35.02 -31.10
CA ASP A 295 12.11 -33.88 -31.23
C ASP A 295 11.60 -32.94 -32.34
N THR A 296 11.43 -31.65 -32.02
CA THR A 296 10.86 -30.64 -32.93
C THR A 296 11.62 -29.31 -32.84
N PHE A 297 11.54 -28.48 -33.87
CA PHE A 297 12.14 -27.15 -33.89
C PHE A 297 11.04 -26.09 -33.89
N VAL A 298 11.09 -25.19 -32.91
CA VAL A 298 10.17 -24.06 -32.79
C VAL A 298 10.99 -22.80 -32.61
N MET A 299 10.71 -21.77 -33.43
CA MET A 299 11.40 -20.46 -33.36
C MET A 299 12.94 -20.60 -33.30
N GLY A 300 13.51 -21.49 -34.13
CA GLY A 300 14.95 -21.75 -34.19
C GLY A 300 15.54 -22.57 -33.03
N THR A 301 14.74 -23.03 -32.08
CA THR A 301 15.19 -23.80 -30.91
C THR A 301 14.76 -25.26 -31.02
N LEU A 302 15.69 -26.20 -30.77
CA LEU A 302 15.38 -27.62 -30.63
C LEU A 302 14.67 -27.86 -29.30
N ILE A 303 13.48 -28.43 -29.36
CA ILE A 303 12.71 -28.92 -28.21
C ILE A 303 12.77 -30.44 -28.22
N ARG A 304 13.17 -31.02 -27.09
CA ARG A 304 13.30 -32.47 -26.96
C ARG A 304 11.93 -33.11 -26.77
N GLN A 305 11.77 -34.32 -27.31
CA GLN A 305 10.62 -35.17 -27.00
C GLN A 305 10.36 -35.21 -25.49
N HIS A 306 9.10 -35.05 -25.08
CA HIS A 306 8.65 -35.03 -23.69
C HIS A 306 9.11 -33.82 -22.84
N GLU A 307 9.75 -32.81 -23.43
CA GLU A 307 9.98 -31.52 -22.74
C GLU A 307 8.63 -30.90 -22.38
N ARG A 308 8.53 -30.31 -21.18
CA ARG A 308 7.28 -29.73 -20.67
C ARG A 308 7.32 -28.22 -20.76
N ILE A 309 6.32 -27.63 -21.41
CA ILE A 309 6.17 -26.19 -21.58
C ILE A 309 4.86 -25.77 -20.92
N GLN A 310 4.96 -25.09 -19.78
CA GLN A 310 3.78 -24.73 -19.00
C GLN A 310 2.94 -23.68 -19.74
N VAL A 311 1.61 -23.83 -19.73
CA VAL A 311 0.68 -22.89 -20.36
C VAL A 311 -0.44 -22.41 -19.44
N GLU A 312 -0.91 -23.26 -18.53
CA GLU A 312 -2.03 -22.94 -17.66
C GLU A 312 -1.80 -23.55 -16.27
N GLN A 313 -2.43 -22.93 -15.27
CA GLN A 313 -2.57 -23.48 -13.94
C GLN A 313 -3.84 -22.97 -13.28
N SER A 314 -4.35 -23.73 -12.32
CA SER A 314 -5.45 -23.32 -11.47
C SER A 314 -5.23 -23.75 -10.02
N LEU A 315 -4.88 -22.78 -9.17
CA LEU A 315 -4.67 -22.92 -7.74
C LEU A 315 -5.98 -23.11 -7.00
N LYS A 316 -5.94 -23.96 -5.97
CA LYS A 316 -7.02 -24.20 -5.02
C LYS A 316 -6.69 -23.53 -3.69
N TYR A 317 -7.72 -23.01 -3.03
CA TYR A 317 -7.59 -22.21 -1.82
C TYR A 317 -8.31 -22.88 -0.66
N SER A 318 -7.55 -23.41 0.30
CA SER A 318 -8.11 -23.73 1.61
C SER A 318 -8.63 -22.46 2.27
N GLN A 319 -9.43 -22.61 3.33
CA GLN A 319 -9.88 -21.46 4.14
C GLN A 319 -8.71 -20.56 4.57
N ARG A 320 -7.64 -21.17 5.11
CA ARG A 320 -6.42 -20.43 5.50
C ARG A 320 -5.75 -19.79 4.28
N GLY A 321 -5.76 -20.46 3.13
CA GLY A 321 -5.24 -19.90 1.87
C GLY A 321 -5.99 -18.66 1.42
N ALA A 322 -7.32 -18.67 1.51
CA ALA A 322 -8.18 -17.53 1.21
C ALA A 322 -7.95 -16.37 2.19
N GLU A 323 -7.90 -16.65 3.50
CA GLU A 323 -7.61 -15.64 4.53
C GLU A 323 -6.26 -14.95 4.30
N ASN A 324 -5.21 -15.71 3.97
CA ASN A 324 -3.92 -15.12 3.59
C ASN A 324 -4.03 -14.24 2.33
N LEU A 325 -4.77 -14.69 1.31
CA LEU A 325 -4.98 -13.92 0.07
C LEU A 325 -5.66 -12.58 0.36
N TRP A 326 -6.72 -12.57 1.17
CA TRP A 326 -7.44 -11.35 1.55
C TRP A 326 -6.54 -10.39 2.34
N ASN A 327 -5.84 -10.92 3.34
CA ASN A 327 -4.91 -10.14 4.17
C ASN A 327 -3.81 -9.48 3.32
N MET A 328 -3.22 -10.22 2.37
CA MET A 328 -2.20 -9.69 1.46
C MET A 328 -2.75 -8.64 0.48
N ALA A 329 -4.04 -8.74 0.12
CA ALA A 329 -4.73 -7.77 -0.72
C ALA A 329 -5.25 -6.54 0.05
N GLY A 330 -5.06 -6.47 1.37
CA GLY A 330 -5.62 -5.39 2.21
C GLY A 330 -7.13 -5.45 2.38
N LEU A 331 -7.72 -6.64 2.19
CA LEU A 331 -9.15 -6.89 2.22
C LEU A 331 -9.54 -7.67 3.49
N VAL A 332 -10.78 -7.52 3.91
CA VAL A 332 -11.40 -8.32 4.97
C VAL A 332 -12.65 -8.99 4.45
N GLU A 333 -12.86 -10.24 4.82
CA GLU A 333 -14.06 -10.97 4.44
C GLU A 333 -15.24 -10.57 5.34
N THR A 334 -16.32 -10.10 4.72
CA THR A 334 -17.54 -9.63 5.38
C THR A 334 -18.73 -10.58 5.17
N GLY A 335 -18.61 -11.53 4.24
CA GLY A 335 -19.61 -12.55 3.98
C GLY A 335 -19.03 -13.74 3.23
N ARG A 336 -19.58 -14.93 3.49
CA ARG A 336 -19.14 -16.18 2.85
C ARG A 336 -20.33 -17.08 2.59
N TRP A 337 -20.45 -17.59 1.36
CA TRP A 337 -21.46 -18.57 0.96
C TRP A 337 -20.80 -19.71 0.21
N THR A 338 -20.99 -20.95 0.68
CA THR A 338 -20.24 -22.09 0.15
C THR A 338 -21.14 -23.25 -0.25
N LYS A 339 -20.60 -24.11 -1.12
CA LYS A 339 -21.07 -25.47 -1.34
C LYS A 339 -20.03 -26.44 -0.77
N GLY A 340 -20.26 -26.86 0.47
CA GLY A 340 -19.28 -27.65 1.23
C GLY A 340 -17.94 -26.91 1.33
N ASP A 341 -16.85 -27.66 1.20
CA ASP A 341 -15.48 -27.13 1.15
C ASP A 341 -14.98 -26.98 -0.31
N GLU A 342 -15.84 -27.17 -1.32
CA GLU A 342 -15.43 -27.23 -2.73
C GLU A 342 -15.38 -25.85 -3.40
N HIS A 343 -16.39 -25.01 -3.17
CA HIS A 343 -16.48 -23.68 -3.81
C HIS A 343 -17.13 -22.68 -2.87
N GLY A 344 -16.59 -21.46 -2.84
CA GLY A 344 -17.09 -20.36 -2.04
C GLY A 344 -17.25 -19.07 -2.85
N LEU A 345 -18.30 -18.32 -2.57
CA LEU A 345 -18.39 -16.90 -2.87
C LEU A 345 -18.06 -16.11 -1.61
N HIS A 346 -17.08 -15.22 -1.73
CA HIS A 346 -16.53 -14.44 -0.63
C HIS A 346 -16.82 -12.97 -0.90
N MET A 347 -17.60 -12.33 -0.02
CA MET A 347 -17.77 -10.89 -0.01
C MET A 347 -16.63 -10.28 0.80
N LEU A 348 -15.89 -9.37 0.18
CA LEU A 348 -14.76 -8.68 0.75
C LEU A 348 -15.06 -7.19 0.80
N SER A 349 -14.54 -6.50 1.80
CA SER A 349 -14.45 -5.04 1.83
C SER A 349 -13.01 -4.63 2.06
N LYS A 350 -12.68 -3.39 1.70
CA LYS A 350 -11.42 -2.80 2.11
C LYS A 350 -11.33 -2.83 3.63
N ARG A 351 -10.19 -3.28 4.16
CA ARG A 351 -9.93 -3.14 5.60
C ARG A 351 -10.08 -1.65 5.91
N ARG A 352 -10.71 -1.30 7.04
CA ARG A 352 -10.69 0.09 7.54
C ARG A 352 -9.26 0.40 8.03
N MET A 353 -8.34 0.49 7.09
CA MET A 353 -7.03 1.07 7.30
C MET A 353 -7.26 2.57 7.30
N PRO A 354 -6.74 3.29 8.29
CA PRO A 354 -7.13 4.68 8.48
C PRO A 354 -6.73 5.54 7.28
N PHE A 355 -5.68 5.19 6.52
CA PHE A 355 -5.13 6.05 5.47
C PHE A 355 -4.73 5.30 4.19
N SER A 356 -5.11 5.87 3.04
CA SER A 356 -4.70 5.39 1.70
C SER A 356 -3.27 5.80 1.37
N LEU A 357 -2.55 4.99 0.58
CA LEU A 357 -1.21 5.32 0.07
C LEU A 357 -1.21 5.98 -1.32
N LEU A 358 -2.37 6.06 -1.97
CA LEU A 358 -2.49 6.73 -3.27
C LEU A 358 -2.57 8.23 -3.09
N THR A 359 -1.70 8.96 -3.78
CA THR A 359 -1.63 10.44 -3.73
C THR A 359 -2.96 11.11 -4.07
N ASP A 360 -3.71 10.55 -5.03
CA ASP A 360 -5.02 11.07 -5.43
C ASP A 360 -6.10 10.94 -4.35
N LEU A 361 -5.86 10.11 -3.32
CA LEU A 361 -6.77 9.91 -2.20
C LEU A 361 -6.28 10.65 -0.96
N TYR A 362 -5.05 10.38 -0.49
CA TYR A 362 -4.60 10.97 0.77
C TYR A 362 -4.28 12.46 0.64
N ALA A 363 -3.94 12.95 -0.56
CA ALA A 363 -3.72 14.37 -0.83
C ALA A 363 -4.82 14.96 -1.73
N ALA A 364 -6.02 14.36 -1.76
CA ALA A 364 -7.12 14.77 -2.63
C ALA A 364 -7.53 16.25 -2.44
N SER A 365 -7.44 16.74 -1.20
CA SER A 365 -7.82 18.10 -0.83
C SER A 365 -6.64 18.82 -0.13
N PRO A 366 -6.43 20.11 -0.42
CA PRO A 366 -5.49 20.96 0.31
C PRO A 366 -5.95 21.37 1.71
N CYS A 367 -7.09 20.90 2.21
CA CYS A 367 -7.51 20.98 3.63
C CYS A 367 -8.09 19.63 4.06
N PRO A 368 -7.80 19.11 5.27
CA PRO A 368 -8.32 17.81 5.70
C PRO A 368 -9.85 17.85 5.71
N SER A 369 -10.46 16.83 5.15
CA SER A 369 -11.91 16.64 5.19
C SER A 369 -12.35 16.13 6.57
N LEU A 370 -13.65 16.18 6.84
CA LEU A 370 -14.19 15.59 8.06
C LEU A 370 -13.93 14.07 8.12
N ASN A 371 -13.94 13.38 6.99
CA ASN A 371 -13.61 11.96 6.92
C ASN A 371 -12.14 11.70 7.32
N ASP A 372 -11.22 12.59 6.95
CA ASP A 372 -9.81 12.49 7.35
C ASP A 372 -9.65 12.64 8.87
N TRP A 373 -10.40 13.57 9.47
CA TRP A 373 -10.47 13.74 10.92
C TRP A 373 -11.07 12.52 11.63
N GLU A 374 -12.18 11.98 11.13
CA GLU A 374 -12.80 10.79 11.71
C GLU A 374 -11.89 9.55 11.63
N ALA A 375 -11.13 9.41 10.54
CA ALA A 375 -10.12 8.37 10.42
C ALA A 375 -8.97 8.55 11.43
N LEU A 376 -8.46 9.78 11.58
CA LEU A 376 -7.44 10.11 12.56
C LEU A 376 -7.92 9.86 14.01
N TRP A 377 -9.13 10.30 14.35
CA TRP A 377 -9.74 10.09 15.66
C TRP A 377 -9.96 8.61 15.96
N THR A 378 -10.36 7.82 14.97
CA THR A 378 -10.50 6.36 15.13
C THR A 378 -9.15 5.73 15.49
N ALA A 379 -8.08 6.11 14.80
CA ALA A 379 -6.72 5.64 15.13
C ALA A 379 -6.27 6.13 16.52
N TRP A 380 -6.53 7.41 16.85
CA TRP A 380 -6.19 7.98 18.14
C TRP A 380 -6.89 7.26 19.29
N ASP A 381 -8.18 6.99 19.14
CA ASP A 381 -8.99 6.32 20.17
C ASP A 381 -8.57 4.84 20.31
N ALA A 382 -8.18 4.17 19.23
CA ALA A 382 -7.59 2.83 19.32
C ALA A 382 -6.30 2.85 20.16
N VAL A 383 -5.38 3.78 19.89
CA VAL A 383 -4.11 3.89 20.63
C VAL A 383 -4.35 4.27 22.10
N THR A 384 -5.17 5.28 22.35
CA THR A 384 -5.32 5.86 23.70
C THR A 384 -6.32 5.15 24.60
N GLN A 385 -7.32 4.45 24.05
CA GLN A 385 -8.38 3.83 24.83
C GLN A 385 -8.38 2.30 24.78
N GLN A 386 -7.72 1.70 23.79
CA GLN A 386 -7.70 0.23 23.61
C GLN A 386 -6.30 -0.37 23.76
N MET A 387 -5.26 0.34 23.32
CA MET A 387 -3.87 -0.13 23.42
C MET A 387 -3.18 0.31 24.71
N LEU A 388 -3.47 1.52 25.21
CA LEU A 388 -2.89 2.09 26.41
C LEU A 388 -3.71 1.72 27.66
N PRO A 389 -3.19 0.88 28.58
CA PRO A 389 -3.91 0.53 29.82
C PRO A 389 -4.12 1.75 30.72
N SER A 390 -5.26 1.82 31.41
CA SER A 390 -5.58 2.95 32.30
C SER A 390 -4.57 3.15 33.44
N GLU A 391 -3.94 2.08 33.89
CA GLU A 391 -2.89 2.11 34.91
C GLU A 391 -1.58 2.76 34.44
N GLU A 392 -1.32 2.81 33.13
CA GLU A 392 -0.13 3.44 32.53
C GLU A 392 -0.33 4.94 32.23
N LEU A 393 -1.54 5.48 32.44
CA LEU A 393 -1.83 6.88 32.12
C LEU A 393 -0.93 7.84 32.91
N LEU A 394 -0.62 7.53 34.17
CA LEU A 394 0.25 8.35 35.01
C LEU A 394 1.73 7.98 34.87
N ASP A 395 2.05 6.93 34.13
CA ASP A 395 3.41 6.47 33.93
C ASP A 395 4.15 7.36 32.91
N LYS A 396 5.46 7.39 33.08
CA LYS A 396 6.40 8.14 32.24
C LYS A 396 7.45 7.17 31.70
N PRO A 397 7.12 6.34 30.68
CA PRO A 397 8.03 5.33 30.14
C PRO A 397 9.35 5.92 29.61
N ILE A 398 9.30 7.17 29.13
CA ILE A 398 10.48 7.94 28.70
C ILE A 398 10.65 9.16 29.61
N LYS A 399 11.77 9.24 30.32
CA LYS A 399 12.07 10.34 31.27
C LYS A 399 12.11 11.74 30.63
N LEU A 400 12.34 11.80 29.32
CA LEU A 400 12.37 13.04 28.53
C LEU A 400 10.99 13.46 28.00
N ARG A 401 9.91 12.81 28.44
CA ARG A 401 8.53 13.07 28.01
C ARG A 401 7.58 13.28 29.19
N ASN A 402 6.39 13.83 28.94
CA ASN A 402 5.35 13.92 29.97
C ASN A 402 4.77 12.51 30.27
N ALA A 403 3.98 12.40 31.33
CA ALA A 403 3.18 11.20 31.57
C ALA A 403 2.17 10.98 30.43
N CYS A 404 1.77 9.74 30.16
CA CYS A 404 0.88 9.42 29.04
C CYS A 404 -0.45 10.21 29.04
N ILE A 405 -1.00 10.50 30.23
CA ILE A 405 -2.24 11.29 30.41
C ILE A 405 -2.13 12.71 29.85
N PHE A 406 -0.93 13.30 29.82
CA PHE A 406 -0.73 14.62 29.24
C PHE A 406 -1.18 14.65 27.79
N TYR A 407 -0.87 13.61 27.01
CA TYR A 407 -1.16 13.55 25.59
C TYR A 407 -2.67 13.47 25.31
N LEU A 408 -3.47 12.89 26.22
CA LEU A 408 -4.93 12.86 26.10
C LEU A 408 -5.54 14.27 26.17
N GLY A 409 -4.95 15.18 26.97
CA GLY A 409 -5.40 16.57 27.05
C GLY A 409 -4.70 17.51 26.07
N HIS A 410 -3.42 17.26 25.78
CA HIS A 410 -2.59 18.05 24.87
C HIS A 410 -3.15 18.14 23.47
N ILE A 411 -3.62 17.03 22.91
CA ILE A 411 -4.11 17.00 21.52
C ILE A 411 -5.38 17.84 21.32
N PRO A 412 -6.47 17.60 22.05
CA PRO A 412 -7.63 18.47 21.95
C PRO A 412 -7.32 19.90 22.41
N GLY A 413 -6.46 20.08 23.42
CA GLY A 413 -6.08 21.41 23.93
C GLY A 413 -5.34 22.25 22.89
N PHE A 414 -4.38 21.66 22.19
CA PHE A 414 -3.63 22.33 21.14
C PHE A 414 -4.54 22.73 19.97
N LEU A 415 -5.38 21.81 19.48
CA LEU A 415 -6.36 22.13 18.43
C LEU A 415 -7.29 23.26 18.87
N ASP A 416 -7.82 23.21 20.09
CA ASP A 416 -8.71 24.25 20.63
C ASP A 416 -8.03 25.62 20.72
N ILE A 417 -6.74 25.67 21.07
CA ILE A 417 -5.94 26.91 21.05
C ILE A 417 -5.87 27.46 19.62
N GLN A 418 -5.58 26.63 18.61
CA GLN A 418 -5.50 27.09 17.22
C GLN A 418 -6.86 27.55 16.69
N LEU A 419 -7.94 26.83 17.01
CA LEU A 419 -9.30 27.23 16.65
C LEU A 419 -9.68 28.55 17.33
N THR A 420 -9.37 28.72 18.61
CA THR A 420 -9.60 29.97 19.37
C THR A 420 -8.88 31.15 18.71
N LYS A 421 -7.60 31.00 18.37
CA LYS A 421 -6.80 32.05 17.70
C LYS A 421 -7.36 32.44 16.34
N THR A 422 -7.82 31.46 15.56
CA THR A 422 -8.19 31.66 14.14
C THR A 422 -9.65 32.04 13.94
N THR A 423 -10.57 31.52 14.76
CA THR A 423 -12.01 31.86 14.76
C THR A 423 -12.30 33.12 15.59
N LYS A 424 -11.45 33.44 16.57
CA LYS A 424 -11.66 34.50 17.58
C LYS A 424 -12.88 34.27 18.49
N GLU A 425 -13.36 33.04 18.57
CA GLU A 425 -14.39 32.61 19.51
C GLU A 425 -13.76 32.18 20.85
N PRO A 426 -14.52 32.15 21.96
CA PRO A 426 -14.02 31.66 23.24
C PRO A 426 -13.45 30.22 23.18
N PRO A 427 -12.55 29.86 24.11
CA PRO A 427 -12.10 28.48 24.31
C PRO A 427 -13.25 27.50 24.56
N THR A 428 -13.01 26.23 24.24
CA THR A 428 -13.89 25.14 24.67
C THR A 428 -13.80 24.97 26.20
N GLU A 429 -14.91 24.76 26.88
CA GLU A 429 -14.91 24.53 28.33
C GLU A 429 -14.45 23.08 28.68
N PRO A 430 -13.64 22.89 29.74
CA PRO A 430 -13.17 23.93 30.67
C PRO A 430 -11.97 24.74 30.14
N ALA A 431 -12.09 26.07 30.12
CA ALA A 431 -11.08 26.94 29.49
C ALA A 431 -9.67 26.84 30.14
N TYR A 432 -9.57 26.43 31.40
CA TYR A 432 -8.28 26.27 32.09
C TYR A 432 -7.43 25.09 31.58
N PHE A 433 -7.99 24.21 30.74
CA PHE A 433 -7.23 23.14 30.10
C PHE A 433 -6.23 23.65 29.06
N GLN A 434 -6.53 24.76 28.36
CA GLN A 434 -5.62 25.29 27.34
C GLN A 434 -4.20 25.53 27.88
N PRO A 435 -3.96 26.39 28.90
CA PRO A 435 -2.61 26.66 29.39
C PRO A 435 -1.95 25.42 30.04
N MET A 436 -2.73 24.51 30.62
CA MET A 436 -2.24 23.26 31.22
C MET A 436 -1.67 22.29 30.18
N PHE A 437 -2.30 22.24 29.02
CA PHE A 437 -2.02 21.28 27.96
C PHE A 437 -1.40 21.93 26.72
N GLU A 438 -0.93 23.19 26.79
CA GLU A 438 -0.43 23.94 25.63
C GLU A 438 0.86 23.38 25.06
N ARG A 439 1.86 23.10 25.91
CA ARG A 439 3.19 22.71 25.46
C ARG A 439 3.82 21.66 26.36
N GLY A 440 4.24 20.55 25.73
CA GLY A 440 4.94 19.46 26.42
C GLY A 440 6.38 19.81 26.79
N ILE A 441 7.00 18.95 27.61
CA ILE A 441 8.42 19.10 27.95
C ILE A 441 9.31 18.70 26.78
N ASP A 442 10.42 19.42 26.61
CA ASP A 442 11.51 19.06 25.70
C ASP A 442 12.87 19.34 26.33
N PRO A 443 13.38 18.40 27.15
CA PRO A 443 14.68 18.52 27.79
C PRO A 443 15.80 18.20 26.80
N ASP A 444 16.94 18.85 27.01
CA ASP A 444 18.19 18.46 26.38
C ASP A 444 18.58 17.04 26.82
N VAL A 445 18.97 16.20 25.85
CA VAL A 445 19.28 14.78 26.11
C VAL A 445 20.57 14.63 26.92
N ASP A 446 21.57 15.49 26.71
CA ASP A 446 22.85 15.44 27.43
C ASP A 446 22.76 16.07 28.83
N ASN A 447 21.96 17.13 28.99
CA ASN A 447 21.70 17.78 30.26
C ASN A 447 20.21 18.13 30.44
N PRO A 448 19.39 17.21 30.99
CA PRO A 448 17.95 17.41 31.17
C PRO A 448 17.53 18.57 32.09
N GLU A 449 18.47 19.20 32.82
CA GLU A 449 18.20 20.44 33.56
C GLU A 449 17.94 21.63 32.62
N HIS A 450 18.44 21.57 31.38
CA HIS A 450 18.08 22.51 30.33
C HIS A 450 16.87 21.98 29.57
N CYS A 451 15.73 22.61 29.77
CA CYS A 451 14.50 22.29 29.06
C CYS A 451 13.93 23.56 28.42
N HIS A 452 13.40 23.43 27.21
CA HIS A 452 12.63 24.51 26.59
C HIS A 452 11.41 24.84 27.45
N TRP A 453 10.88 26.06 27.29
CA TRP A 453 9.66 26.48 28.00
C TRP A 453 8.51 25.51 27.71
N HIS A 454 7.78 25.12 28.76
CA HIS A 454 6.67 24.18 28.70
C HIS A 454 5.57 24.57 29.68
N SER A 455 4.37 24.01 29.51
CA SER A 455 3.26 24.19 30.44
C SER A 455 3.61 23.70 31.84
N GLU A 456 3.09 24.38 32.87
CA GLU A 456 3.26 23.94 34.26
C GLU A 456 2.66 22.55 34.46
N ILE A 457 3.45 21.63 35.04
CA ILE A 457 2.99 20.28 35.33
C ILE A 457 2.18 20.33 36.63
N PRO A 458 0.89 19.97 36.64
CA PRO A 458 0.07 20.04 37.83
C PRO A 458 0.50 19.00 38.88
N GLU A 459 0.23 19.27 40.15
CA GLU A 459 0.44 18.28 41.23
C GLU A 459 -0.43 17.03 41.01
N GLU A 460 -1.66 17.23 40.51
CA GLU A 460 -2.61 16.18 40.14
C GLU A 460 -3.22 16.47 38.76
N TRP A 461 -3.23 15.48 37.87
CA TRP A 461 -3.88 15.60 36.57
C TRP A 461 -5.42 15.60 36.72
N PRO A 462 -6.15 16.30 35.85
CA PRO A 462 -7.61 16.22 35.81
C PRO A 462 -8.10 14.76 35.61
N PRO A 463 -9.30 14.41 36.10
CA PRO A 463 -9.88 13.10 35.85
C PRO A 463 -9.96 12.77 34.36
N VAL A 464 -9.60 11.54 33.99
CA VAL A 464 -9.53 11.10 32.59
C VAL A 464 -10.86 11.29 31.88
N GLU A 465 -11.97 11.06 32.56
CA GLU A 465 -13.32 11.25 32.01
C GLU A 465 -13.59 12.71 31.64
N GLN A 466 -13.04 13.68 32.39
CA GLN A 466 -13.16 15.10 32.06
C GLN A 466 -12.30 15.47 30.85
N ILE A 467 -11.10 14.88 30.73
CA ILE A 467 -10.21 15.07 29.58
C ILE A 467 -10.86 14.51 28.31
N ILE A 468 -11.43 13.30 28.39
CA ILE A 468 -12.16 12.68 27.26
C ILE A 468 -13.39 13.51 26.90
N GLN A 469 -14.15 14.01 27.87
CA GLN A 469 -15.30 14.88 27.57
C GLN A 469 -14.86 16.19 26.89
N TYR A 470 -13.76 16.80 27.34
CA TYR A 470 -13.18 17.97 26.69
C TYR A 470 -12.77 17.65 25.24
N GLN A 471 -12.13 16.51 25.01
CA GLN A 471 -11.80 16.04 23.66
C GLN A 471 -13.04 15.98 22.77
N GLN A 472 -14.13 15.36 23.23
CA GLN A 472 -15.37 15.29 22.46
C GLN A 472 -15.95 16.67 22.16
N ASN A 473 -15.92 17.59 23.13
CA ASN A 473 -16.39 18.96 22.92
C ASN A 473 -15.57 19.69 21.84
N VAL A 474 -14.25 19.52 21.82
CA VAL A 474 -13.38 20.10 20.78
C VAL A 474 -13.64 19.46 19.41
N ARG A 475 -13.86 18.14 19.36
CA ARG A 475 -14.23 17.44 18.12
C ARG A 475 -15.57 17.94 17.56
N GLU A 476 -16.57 18.16 18.40
CA GLU A 476 -17.85 18.76 17.98
C GLU A 476 -17.69 20.21 17.52
N ARG A 477 -16.88 21.02 18.22
CA ARG A 477 -16.53 22.37 17.77
C ARG A 477 -15.89 22.35 16.38
N LEU A 478 -15.02 21.39 16.09
CA LEU A 478 -14.43 21.23 14.76
C LEU A 478 -15.49 20.82 13.73
N LYS A 479 -16.33 19.80 14.02
CA LYS A 479 -17.42 19.37 13.13
C LYS A 479 -18.35 20.53 12.75
N ASP A 480 -18.63 21.41 13.70
CA ASP A 480 -19.44 22.59 13.49
C ASP A 480 -18.88 23.52 12.40
N LEU A 481 -17.55 23.63 12.28
CA LEU A 481 -16.89 24.41 11.22
C LEU A 481 -17.09 23.81 9.81
N TYR A 482 -17.38 22.51 9.72
CA TYR A 482 -17.62 21.82 8.44
C TYR A 482 -19.11 21.81 8.02
N LYS A 483 -20.05 22.29 8.85
CA LYS A 483 -21.50 22.20 8.59
C LYS A 483 -21.93 22.82 7.26
N ASP A 484 -21.33 23.94 6.89
CA ASP A 484 -21.65 24.66 5.65
C ASP A 484 -20.79 24.20 4.44
N GLY A 485 -19.98 23.15 4.64
CA GLY A 485 -19.07 22.58 3.65
C GLY A 485 -17.65 23.17 3.71
N ILE A 486 -16.65 22.33 3.40
CA ILE A 486 -15.22 22.68 3.52
C ILE A 486 -14.82 23.96 2.77
N HIS A 487 -15.46 24.24 1.63
CA HIS A 487 -15.17 25.43 0.82
C HIS A 487 -15.59 26.75 1.47
N GLN A 488 -16.43 26.72 2.52
CA GLN A 488 -16.84 27.91 3.26
C GLN A 488 -15.89 28.25 4.42
N ILE A 489 -14.95 27.37 4.75
CA ILE A 489 -14.01 27.60 5.85
C ILE A 489 -13.02 28.71 5.45
N PRO A 490 -12.90 29.80 6.23
CA PRO A 490 -11.93 30.84 5.96
C PRO A 490 -10.50 30.29 5.99
N ARG A 491 -9.62 30.76 5.10
CA ARG A 491 -8.23 30.28 5.02
C ARG A 491 -7.47 30.35 6.35
N SER A 492 -7.68 31.40 7.15
CA SER A 492 -7.06 31.52 8.47
C SER A 492 -7.51 30.41 9.43
N VAL A 493 -8.77 29.99 9.36
CA VAL A 493 -9.30 28.87 10.15
C VAL A 493 -8.78 27.55 9.59
N ALA A 494 -8.73 27.39 8.26
CA ALA A 494 -8.12 26.23 7.62
C ALA A 494 -6.65 26.02 8.02
N GLN A 495 -5.87 27.10 8.21
CA GLN A 495 -4.52 27.01 8.76
C GLN A 495 -4.50 26.45 10.19
N GLY A 496 -5.43 26.87 11.04
CA GLY A 496 -5.58 26.32 12.39
C GLY A 496 -5.97 24.84 12.40
N ILE A 497 -6.86 24.44 11.48
CA ILE A 497 -7.24 23.04 11.27
C ILE A 497 -6.02 22.22 10.83
N TRP A 498 -5.23 22.69 9.87
CA TRP A 498 -4.03 22.00 9.39
C TRP A 498 -2.99 21.79 10.48
N VAL A 499 -2.66 22.87 11.18
CA VAL A 499 -1.69 22.84 12.27
C VAL A 499 -2.15 21.87 13.36
N GLY A 500 -3.44 21.86 13.70
CA GLY A 500 -4.00 20.89 14.64
C GLY A 500 -3.94 19.44 14.13
N PHE A 501 -4.30 19.21 12.86
CA PHE A 501 -4.36 17.88 12.24
C PHE A 501 -2.99 17.21 12.19
N GLU A 502 -1.98 17.90 11.63
CA GLU A 502 -0.62 17.34 11.54
C GLU A 502 0.04 17.22 12.91
N HIS A 503 -0.27 18.13 13.85
CA HIS A 503 0.20 18.02 15.22
C HIS A 503 -0.33 16.77 15.92
N GLU A 504 -1.62 16.46 15.78
CA GLU A 504 -2.20 15.22 16.31
C GLU A 504 -1.53 13.97 15.70
N ILE A 505 -1.25 13.98 14.39
CA ILE A 505 -0.50 12.89 13.73
C ILE A 505 0.91 12.73 14.32
N MET A 506 1.67 13.83 14.47
CA MET A 506 3.03 13.77 15.01
C MET A 506 3.05 13.27 16.46
N HIS A 507 2.03 13.61 17.24
CA HIS A 507 1.90 13.13 18.61
C HIS A 507 1.41 11.69 18.73
N MET A 508 0.69 11.17 17.74
CA MET A 508 0.35 9.75 17.66
C MET A 508 1.63 8.90 17.67
N GLU A 509 2.58 9.26 16.81
CA GLU A 509 3.87 8.58 16.74
C GLU A 509 4.66 8.74 18.04
N THR A 510 4.59 9.93 18.66
CA THR A 510 5.22 10.18 19.97
C THR A 510 4.69 9.29 21.07
N LEU A 511 3.37 9.15 21.18
CA LEU A 511 2.76 8.31 22.19
C LEU A 511 3.08 6.84 21.94
N LEU A 512 3.05 6.38 20.69
CA LEU A 512 3.34 4.99 20.35
C LEU A 512 4.78 4.58 20.67
N TYR A 513 5.79 5.42 20.40
CA TYR A 513 7.17 5.06 20.78
C TYR A 513 7.37 5.07 22.30
N MET A 514 6.63 5.90 23.05
CA MET A 514 6.61 5.84 24.52
C MET A 514 6.00 4.53 25.00
N MET A 515 4.86 4.14 24.43
CA MET A 515 4.18 2.88 24.72
C MET A 515 5.05 1.66 24.42
N LEU A 516 5.90 1.70 23.38
CA LEU A 516 6.86 0.63 23.10
C LEU A 516 7.88 0.38 24.23
N GLN A 517 8.11 1.37 25.09
CA GLN A 517 8.99 1.23 26.26
C GLN A 517 8.28 0.61 27.46
N SER A 518 6.94 0.54 27.45
CA SER A 518 6.13 -0.12 28.46
C SER A 518 5.86 -1.57 28.08
N ASP A 519 5.93 -2.44 29.07
CA ASP A 519 5.59 -3.85 28.96
C ASP A 519 4.08 -4.10 29.14
N LYS A 520 3.28 -3.07 29.42
CA LYS A 520 1.83 -3.22 29.57
C LYS A 520 1.04 -2.86 28.32
N THR A 521 1.69 -2.30 27.30
CA THR A 521 1.05 -1.94 26.03
C THR A 521 0.34 -3.15 25.40
N LEU A 522 -0.93 -2.95 25.08
CA LEU A 522 -1.75 -3.95 24.41
C LEU A 522 -1.60 -3.83 22.89
N PRO A 523 -1.69 -4.95 22.14
CA PRO A 523 -1.63 -4.92 20.69
C PRO A 523 -2.81 -4.15 20.10
N PRO A 524 -2.67 -3.62 18.86
CA PRO A 524 -3.74 -2.91 18.19
C PRO A 524 -5.01 -3.77 18.08
N PRO A 525 -6.19 -3.19 18.34
CA PRO A 525 -7.46 -3.91 18.24
C PRO A 525 -7.74 -4.30 16.79
N ASP A 526 -8.41 -5.44 16.58
CA ASP A 526 -8.82 -5.93 15.25
C ASP A 526 -7.68 -6.15 14.23
N VAL A 527 -6.43 -6.20 14.69
CA VAL A 527 -5.26 -6.54 13.88
C VAL A 527 -4.74 -7.92 14.30
N GLU A 528 -4.70 -8.84 13.33
CA GLU A 528 -4.14 -10.18 13.55
C GLU A 528 -2.66 -10.09 13.96
N HIS A 529 -2.28 -10.87 14.98
CA HIS A 529 -0.89 -10.94 15.43
C HIS A 529 -0.01 -11.60 14.34
N PRO A 530 1.04 -10.93 13.84
CA PRO A 530 1.86 -11.48 12.78
C PRO A 530 2.67 -12.70 13.21
N ASP A 531 2.69 -13.75 12.38
CA ASP A 531 3.64 -14.87 12.52
C ASP A 531 5.06 -14.41 12.13
N PHE A 532 5.75 -13.77 13.07
CA PHE A 532 7.09 -13.20 12.88
C PHE A 532 8.12 -14.25 12.47
N LYS A 533 7.99 -15.51 12.93
CA LYS A 533 8.90 -16.59 12.57
C LYS A 533 8.76 -16.95 11.09
N ARG A 534 7.52 -17.08 10.60
CA ARG A 534 7.25 -17.34 9.17
C ARG A 534 7.69 -16.16 8.31
N LEU A 535 7.41 -14.93 8.73
CA LEU A 535 7.85 -13.72 8.02
C LEU A 535 9.38 -13.65 7.92
N ALA A 536 10.09 -13.96 9.01
CA ALA A 536 11.55 -14.01 9.03
C ALA A 536 12.11 -15.07 8.07
N SER A 537 11.53 -16.27 8.08
CA SER A 537 11.93 -17.34 7.17
C SER A 537 11.76 -16.91 5.71
N LYS A 538 10.62 -16.31 5.36
CA LYS A 538 10.37 -15.79 4.02
C LYS A 538 11.37 -14.69 3.64
N ALA A 539 11.62 -13.73 4.53
CA ALA A 539 12.57 -12.65 4.30
C ALA A 539 13.98 -13.19 4.02
N ARG A 540 14.43 -14.18 4.82
CA ARG A 540 15.74 -14.83 4.65
C ARG A 540 15.89 -15.48 3.27
N HIS A 541 14.87 -16.17 2.77
CA HIS A 541 14.91 -16.79 1.44
C HIS A 541 14.90 -15.75 0.31
N ALA A 542 14.32 -14.57 0.55
CA ALA A 542 14.23 -13.50 -0.43
C ALA A 542 15.42 -12.53 -0.41
N ARG A 543 16.43 -12.73 0.46
CA ARG A 543 17.57 -11.84 0.61
C ARG A 543 18.32 -11.66 -0.71
N VAL A 544 18.63 -10.40 -1.02
CA VAL A 544 19.57 -10.03 -2.07
C VAL A 544 20.67 -9.15 -1.48
N ALA A 545 21.80 -9.05 -2.19
CA ALA A 545 22.88 -8.16 -1.77
C ALA A 545 22.38 -6.71 -1.68
N ASN A 546 22.78 -5.98 -0.64
CA ASN A 546 22.62 -4.54 -0.61
C ASN A 546 23.68 -3.95 -1.55
N GLU A 547 23.28 -3.41 -2.69
CA GLU A 547 24.19 -2.92 -3.73
C GLU A 547 24.47 -1.42 -3.55
N TRP A 548 25.58 -0.95 -4.14
CA TRP A 548 25.84 0.48 -4.28
C TRP A 548 25.25 0.96 -5.61
N HIS A 549 24.42 2.00 -5.55
CA HIS A 549 23.80 2.62 -6.72
C HIS A 549 24.39 4.00 -6.96
N ASP A 550 24.72 4.30 -8.22
CA ASP A 550 25.13 5.64 -8.62
C ASP A 550 23.91 6.57 -8.62
N VAL A 551 24.03 7.68 -7.87
CA VAL A 551 23.08 8.80 -7.90
C VAL A 551 23.77 9.92 -8.68
N PRO A 552 23.23 10.32 -9.84
CA PRO A 552 23.87 11.33 -10.67
C PRO A 552 23.80 12.71 -10.01
N GLU A 553 24.75 13.57 -10.39
CA GLU A 553 24.69 14.99 -10.10
C GLU A 553 23.37 15.57 -10.63
N GLN A 554 22.68 16.34 -9.79
CA GLN A 554 21.40 16.92 -10.15
C GLN A 554 21.10 18.19 -9.34
N VAL A 555 20.30 19.07 -9.95
CA VAL A 555 19.70 20.21 -9.25
C VAL A 555 18.37 19.75 -8.67
N ILE A 556 18.22 19.84 -7.36
CA ILE A 556 16.96 19.55 -6.68
C ILE A 556 16.30 20.82 -6.17
N THR A 557 14.97 20.75 -6.03
CA THR A 557 14.19 21.76 -5.33
C THR A 557 13.82 21.24 -3.95
N ILE A 558 14.10 22.05 -2.93
CA ILE A 558 13.83 21.78 -1.52
C ILE A 558 12.79 22.78 -1.03
N GLY A 559 11.80 22.28 -0.28
CA GLY A 559 10.77 23.11 0.31
C GLY A 559 9.64 23.44 -0.66
N MET A 560 8.84 24.42 -0.27
CA MET A 560 7.71 24.94 -1.03
C MET A 560 7.57 26.44 -0.79
N ASP A 561 6.89 27.14 -1.68
CA ASP A 561 6.61 28.56 -1.51
C ASP A 561 5.30 28.76 -0.72
N GLU A 562 5.23 29.84 0.05
CA GLU A 562 3.98 30.23 0.72
C GLU A 562 2.94 30.55 -0.37
N PRO A 563 1.75 29.92 -0.34
CA PRO A 563 0.75 30.21 -1.34
C PRO A 563 0.27 31.66 -1.19
N GLY A 564 0.02 32.36 -2.30
CA GLY A 564 -0.47 33.72 -2.29
C GLY A 564 -1.80 33.85 -1.53
N LEU A 565 -2.08 35.03 -0.95
CA LEU A 565 -3.32 35.30 -0.23
C LEU A 565 -4.58 35.11 -1.11
N GLU A 566 -4.43 35.25 -2.43
CA GLU A 566 -5.48 35.03 -3.43
C GLU A 566 -5.78 33.54 -3.70
N ASP A 567 -4.87 32.63 -3.31
CA ASP A 567 -4.99 31.17 -3.57
C ASP A 567 -5.97 30.44 -2.62
N GLY A 568 -6.64 31.17 -1.73
CA GLY A 568 -7.74 30.64 -0.89
C GLY A 568 -7.40 29.36 -0.10
N ILE A 569 -8.41 28.49 0.09
CA ILE A 569 -8.30 27.13 0.69
C ILE A 569 -7.76 26.09 -0.31
N THR A 570 -7.40 26.50 -1.53
CA THR A 570 -7.00 25.60 -2.61
C THR A 570 -5.50 25.30 -2.66
N ALA A 571 -4.72 25.85 -1.74
CA ALA A 571 -3.28 25.60 -1.68
C ALA A 571 -2.89 24.73 -0.48
N TYR A 572 -1.91 23.85 -0.69
CA TYR A 572 -1.46 22.92 0.33
C TYR A 572 -0.70 23.63 1.45
N PHE A 573 -0.86 23.09 2.65
CA PHE A 573 -0.15 23.53 3.84
C PHE A 573 1.29 22.98 3.86
N GLY A 574 2.19 23.79 4.42
CA GLY A 574 3.54 23.39 4.82
C GLY A 574 3.97 24.20 6.04
N TRP A 575 4.77 23.57 6.92
CA TRP A 575 5.34 24.20 8.09
C TRP A 575 6.33 25.30 7.72
N ASP A 576 6.65 26.18 8.66
CA ASP A 576 7.60 27.28 8.43
C ASP A 576 8.98 26.80 7.99
N ASN A 577 9.47 25.67 8.49
CA ASN A 577 10.75 25.07 8.07
C ASN A 577 10.77 24.54 6.63
N GLU A 578 9.61 24.42 5.98
CA GLU A 578 9.47 23.97 4.61
C GLU A 578 9.56 25.13 3.61
N LYS A 579 9.60 26.39 4.10
CA LYS A 579 9.42 27.59 3.30
C LYS A 579 10.51 28.64 3.54
N PRO A 580 11.00 29.33 2.50
CA PRO A 580 10.58 29.25 1.09
C PRO A 580 11.25 28.09 0.33
N SER A 581 10.79 27.88 -0.91
CA SER A 581 11.40 26.96 -1.85
C SER A 581 12.80 27.43 -2.25
N ARG A 582 13.73 26.49 -2.39
CA ARG A 582 15.12 26.78 -2.80
C ARG A 582 15.67 25.69 -3.70
N LYS A 583 16.57 26.06 -4.60
CA LYS A 583 17.30 25.12 -5.45
C LYS A 583 18.70 24.91 -4.91
N THR A 584 19.16 23.66 -4.95
CA THR A 584 20.55 23.31 -4.64
C THR A 584 21.08 22.33 -5.65
N GLU A 585 22.36 22.49 -5.99
CA GLU A 585 23.14 21.50 -6.72
C GLU A 585 23.63 20.43 -5.75
N VAL A 586 23.51 19.17 -6.14
CA VAL A 586 24.01 18.02 -5.38
C VAL A 586 24.95 17.25 -6.31
N HIS A 587 26.18 17.03 -5.86
CA HIS A 587 27.19 16.29 -6.62
C HIS A 587 26.79 14.83 -6.84
N ALA A 588 27.48 14.13 -7.73
CA ALA A 588 27.28 12.69 -7.90
C ALA A 588 27.88 11.92 -6.72
N PHE A 589 27.19 10.88 -6.26
CA PHE A 589 27.64 10.00 -5.17
C PHE A 589 27.04 8.61 -5.32
N GLN A 590 27.42 7.67 -4.46
CA GLN A 590 26.82 6.34 -4.40
C GLN A 590 26.01 6.16 -3.12
N ALA A 591 24.86 5.50 -3.23
CA ALA A 591 23.99 5.18 -2.10
C ALA A 591 23.72 3.67 -2.02
N ARG A 592 23.62 3.14 -0.79
CA ARG A 592 23.10 1.79 -0.57
C ARG A 592 21.60 1.74 -0.86
N GLY A 593 21.15 0.62 -1.42
CA GLY A 593 19.78 0.41 -1.86
C GLY A 593 18.76 0.55 -0.72
N ARG A 594 19.09 -0.01 0.45
CA ARG A 594 18.21 -0.10 1.64
C ARG A 594 18.89 0.43 2.92
N PRO A 595 18.14 0.68 4.01
CA PRO A 595 18.73 1.06 5.30
C PRO A 595 19.55 -0.07 5.94
N ILE A 596 20.30 0.29 6.98
CA ILE A 596 20.98 -0.62 7.90
C ILE A 596 19.93 -1.51 8.56
N THR A 597 20.21 -2.80 8.63
CA THR A 597 19.35 -3.81 9.23
C THR A 597 19.75 -4.11 10.68
N ASN A 598 18.85 -4.76 11.42
CA ASN A 598 19.18 -5.29 12.75
C ASN A 598 20.36 -6.28 12.71
N GLU A 599 20.48 -7.10 11.66
CA GLU A 599 21.60 -8.03 11.49
C GLU A 599 22.95 -7.30 11.33
N GLU A 600 23.01 -6.29 10.47
CA GLU A 600 24.22 -5.50 10.24
C GLU A 600 24.62 -4.70 11.49
N TYR A 601 23.63 -4.15 12.21
CA TYR A 601 23.88 -3.46 13.47
C TYR A 601 24.36 -4.43 14.58
N ALA A 602 23.78 -5.63 14.65
CA ALA A 602 24.24 -6.67 15.57
C ALA A 602 25.68 -7.11 15.28
N GLN A 603 26.06 -7.25 14.01
CA GLN A 603 27.44 -7.53 13.60
C GLN A 603 28.39 -6.42 14.04
N TYR A 604 28.02 -5.16 13.80
CA TYR A 604 28.77 -4.00 14.27
C TYR A 604 28.98 -4.02 15.79
N MET A 605 27.93 -4.27 16.57
CA MET A 605 28.01 -4.36 18.02
C MET A 605 28.92 -5.50 18.48
N PHE A 606 28.77 -6.68 17.89
CA PHE A 606 29.56 -7.86 18.25
C PHE A 606 31.06 -7.66 17.99
N GLU A 607 31.41 -7.18 16.79
CA GLU A 607 32.81 -6.97 16.41
C GLU A 607 33.48 -5.82 17.17
N ASN A 608 32.71 -4.83 17.62
CA ASN A 608 33.21 -3.68 18.39
C ASN A 608 33.03 -3.83 19.91
N HIS A 609 32.58 -5.00 20.39
CA HIS A 609 32.35 -5.30 21.80
C HIS A 609 31.44 -4.29 22.51
N ILE A 610 30.38 -3.85 21.83
CA ILE A 610 29.39 -2.93 22.37
C ILE A 610 28.40 -3.71 23.23
N ALA A 611 28.40 -3.45 24.54
CA ALA A 611 27.55 -4.17 25.50
C ALA A 611 26.13 -3.62 25.58
N LYS A 612 25.94 -2.30 25.43
CA LYS A 612 24.62 -1.66 25.59
C LYS A 612 23.80 -1.84 24.31
N VAL A 613 22.68 -2.54 24.41
CA VAL A 613 21.70 -2.66 23.31
C VAL A 613 20.95 -1.33 23.07
N PRO A 614 20.55 -1.03 21.82
CA PRO A 614 19.74 0.15 21.52
C PRO A 614 18.36 0.02 22.19
N VAL A 615 17.71 1.16 22.46
CA VAL A 615 16.39 1.17 23.14
C VAL A 615 15.26 0.58 22.31
N SER A 616 15.49 0.37 21.01
CA SER A 616 14.62 -0.40 20.13
C SER A 616 14.62 -1.90 20.44
N TRP A 617 15.64 -2.37 21.17
CA TRP A 617 15.78 -3.74 21.63
C TRP A 617 15.52 -3.86 23.14
N ALA A 618 15.40 -5.10 23.61
CA ALA A 618 15.27 -5.48 25.00
C ALA A 618 16.08 -6.75 25.26
N GLU A 619 16.75 -6.82 26.41
CA GLU A 619 17.34 -8.05 26.90
C GLU A 619 16.27 -8.91 27.59
N VAL A 620 16.27 -10.20 27.31
CA VAL A 620 15.32 -11.19 27.82
C VAL A 620 16.10 -12.17 28.69
N HIS A 621 16.12 -11.90 30.00
CA HIS A 621 16.78 -12.74 30.98
C HIS A 621 15.79 -13.80 31.50
N ASP A 622 15.67 -14.96 30.82
CA ASP A 622 15.24 -16.23 31.44
C ASP A 622 15.27 -17.42 30.46
N ALA A 623 16.18 -18.37 30.71
CA ALA A 623 16.25 -19.68 30.04
C ALA A 623 15.16 -20.68 30.52
N GLU A 624 14.24 -20.28 31.41
CA GLU A 624 13.09 -21.10 31.84
C GLU A 624 11.73 -20.56 31.40
N SER A 625 11.68 -19.35 30.81
CA SER A 625 10.49 -18.92 30.07
C SER A 625 10.62 -19.42 28.62
N LYS A 626 10.12 -20.63 28.36
CA LYS A 626 9.62 -20.90 27.01
C LYS A 626 8.67 -19.75 26.70
N VAL A 627 8.95 -18.97 25.66
CA VAL A 627 8.00 -18.06 25.03
C VAL A 627 6.73 -18.88 24.84
N LYS A 628 5.75 -18.68 25.72
CA LYS A 628 4.48 -19.40 25.62
C LYS A 628 3.79 -18.80 24.42
N GLU A 629 3.73 -19.57 23.33
CA GLU A 629 2.68 -19.41 22.34
C GLU A 629 1.36 -19.48 23.11
N ASN A 630 0.70 -18.32 23.22
CA ASN A 630 -0.58 -18.01 23.87
C ASN A 630 -0.50 -17.29 25.23
N GLY A 631 -0.95 -16.02 25.20
CA GLY A 631 -1.68 -15.37 26.30
C GLY A 631 -0.83 -14.49 27.24
N HIS A 632 -0.93 -13.18 27.01
CA HIS A 632 -0.67 -12.06 27.92
C HIS A 632 0.05 -12.36 29.24
N THR A 633 1.35 -12.10 29.29
CA THR A 633 2.08 -11.54 30.45
C THR A 633 3.46 -11.12 29.97
N ASN A 634 3.80 -9.84 30.02
CA ASN A 634 5.19 -9.42 29.85
C ASN A 634 5.91 -9.54 31.20
N GLY A 635 7.07 -10.18 31.16
CA GLY A 635 7.90 -10.49 32.32
C GLY A 635 8.84 -9.34 32.69
N LEU A 636 9.09 -9.23 33.98
CA LEU A 636 9.95 -8.28 34.70
C LEU A 636 11.23 -7.85 33.97
N THR A 637 11.51 -6.55 33.95
CA THR A 637 12.86 -6.03 34.25
C THR A 637 12.83 -4.57 34.70
N ASN A 638 13.47 -4.31 35.84
CA ASN A 638 13.50 -3.05 36.59
C ASN A 638 14.35 -1.97 35.94
N GLY A 639 13.90 -0.72 36.08
CA GLY A 639 14.79 0.43 36.12
C GLY A 639 15.53 0.51 37.47
N HIS A 640 16.84 0.78 37.45
CA HIS A 640 17.56 1.70 38.33
C HIS A 640 19.08 1.66 38.03
N THR A 641 19.72 2.79 38.34
CA THR A 641 21.10 3.18 38.07
C THR A 641 22.10 2.77 39.16
N THR A 642 23.39 2.83 38.80
CA THR A 642 24.64 3.02 39.59
C THR A 642 25.32 1.85 40.33
N GLU A 643 26.66 1.84 40.16
CA GLU A 643 27.76 1.35 41.01
C GLU A 643 28.53 0.05 40.63
N HIS A 644 29.85 0.16 40.84
CA HIS A 644 30.95 -0.73 40.48
C HIS A 644 30.94 -2.10 41.17
N THR A 645 31.49 -3.14 40.52
CA THR A 645 32.54 -4.04 41.09
C THR A 645 33.09 -5.08 40.10
N ASN A 646 34.39 -5.36 40.24
CA ASN A 646 35.21 -6.35 39.51
C ASN A 646 34.88 -7.81 39.86
N GLY A 647 35.15 -8.74 38.92
CA GLY A 647 35.37 -10.17 39.25
C GLY A 647 35.58 -11.10 38.06
N ASN A 648 36.83 -11.49 37.80
CA ASN A 648 37.24 -12.61 36.93
C ASN A 648 36.57 -13.94 37.32
N THR A 649 36.29 -14.85 36.37
CA THR A 649 37.05 -16.11 36.18
C THR A 649 36.53 -17.01 35.05
N ASN A 650 37.48 -17.68 34.41
CA ASN A 650 37.37 -18.61 33.28
C ASN A 650 36.58 -19.89 33.59
N GLY A 651 35.95 -20.45 32.54
CA GLY A 651 35.47 -21.83 32.53
C GLY A 651 35.42 -22.40 31.11
N HIS A 652 36.49 -23.07 30.69
CA HIS A 652 36.52 -23.92 29.49
C HIS A 652 35.61 -25.14 29.68
N ALA A 653 34.74 -25.43 28.71
CA ALA A 653 34.20 -26.76 28.50
C ALA A 653 34.11 -27.06 26.99
N SER A 654 34.90 -28.04 26.58
CA SER A 654 35.04 -28.58 25.24
C SER A 654 34.11 -29.77 25.01
N HIS A 655 33.62 -29.93 23.76
CA HIS A 655 33.34 -31.17 22.98
C HIS A 655 32.00 -31.10 22.21
N PRO A 656 31.83 -31.87 21.11
CA PRO A 656 32.72 -32.07 19.97
C PRO A 656 32.02 -31.81 18.61
N VAL A 657 32.86 -31.59 17.60
CA VAL A 657 32.55 -31.32 16.19
C VAL A 657 32.01 -32.57 15.48
N ASN A 658 30.92 -32.42 14.70
CA ASN A 658 30.73 -33.07 13.40
C ASN A 658 29.49 -32.48 12.70
N ASP A 659 29.69 -31.67 11.66
CA ASP A 659 29.16 -32.00 10.33
C ASP A 659 29.76 -31.11 9.24
N LYS A 660 29.68 -31.62 8.02
CA LYS A 660 30.61 -31.42 6.91
C LYS A 660 30.61 -30.00 6.33
N VAL A 661 31.81 -29.45 6.19
CA VAL A 661 32.12 -28.23 5.44
C VAL A 661 32.13 -28.58 3.95
N ASN A 662 31.23 -27.98 3.18
CA ASN A 662 31.44 -27.76 1.75
C ASN A 662 32.31 -26.50 1.62
N GLU A 663 33.54 -26.70 1.15
CA GLU A 663 34.41 -25.63 0.67
C GLU A 663 33.80 -25.03 -0.60
N ASP A 664 33.16 -23.85 -0.49
CA ASP A 664 33.12 -22.79 -1.52
C ASP A 664 32.21 -21.63 -1.07
N SER A 665 32.62 -20.90 -0.03
CA SER A 665 32.09 -19.56 0.28
C SER A 665 33.04 -18.80 1.23
N LYS A 666 34.04 -18.11 0.67
CA LYS A 666 34.84 -17.16 1.44
C LYS A 666 34.03 -15.88 1.67
N GLY A 667 33.54 -15.70 2.90
CA GLY A 667 33.28 -14.38 3.49
C GLY A 667 31.84 -14.07 3.93
N HIS A 668 31.32 -14.75 4.96
CA HIS A 668 30.31 -14.17 5.86
C HIS A 668 30.60 -14.66 7.29
N ASN A 669 30.89 -13.71 8.20
CA ASN A 669 30.95 -13.94 9.64
C ASN A 669 29.52 -14.11 10.15
N ASP A 670 29.05 -15.35 10.35
CA ASP A 670 27.78 -15.57 11.02
C ASP A 670 27.89 -15.14 12.50
N LEU A 671 26.94 -14.33 12.97
CA LEU A 671 26.80 -13.97 14.38
C LEU A 671 26.58 -15.25 15.20
N PRO A 672 27.29 -15.45 16.33
CA PRO A 672 27.05 -16.62 17.16
C PRO A 672 25.63 -16.58 17.74
N ASP A 673 24.93 -17.71 17.76
CA ASP A 673 23.57 -17.82 18.34
C ASP A 673 23.52 -17.26 19.77
N SER A 674 24.60 -17.44 20.55
CA SER A 674 24.74 -16.89 21.91
C SER A 674 24.67 -15.37 22.01
N PHE A 675 24.94 -14.64 20.92
CA PHE A 675 24.77 -13.18 20.88
C PHE A 675 23.32 -12.78 20.58
N LEU A 676 22.62 -13.55 19.74
CA LEU A 676 21.24 -13.28 19.36
C LEU A 676 20.24 -13.76 20.42
N ASP A 677 20.59 -14.82 21.14
CA ASP A 677 19.78 -15.38 22.21
C ASP A 677 19.66 -14.38 23.37
N GLY A 678 18.44 -14.24 23.89
CA GLY A 678 18.16 -13.28 24.95
C GLY A 678 18.04 -11.83 24.48
N ILE A 679 17.97 -11.54 23.17
CA ILE A 679 17.66 -10.21 22.64
C ILE A 679 16.36 -10.24 21.84
N ALA A 680 15.51 -9.23 22.04
CA ALA A 680 14.27 -9.04 21.30
C ALA A 680 14.11 -7.58 20.86
N VAL A 681 13.40 -7.36 19.75
CA VAL A 681 12.98 -6.04 19.26
C VAL A 681 11.64 -5.68 19.90
N ARG A 682 11.51 -4.43 20.36
CA ARG A 682 10.26 -3.90 20.92
C ARG A 682 9.28 -3.57 19.80
N THR A 683 8.04 -4.05 19.93
CA THR A 683 6.94 -3.74 19.00
C THR A 683 5.65 -3.53 19.77
N VAL A 684 4.61 -2.98 19.12
CA VAL A 684 3.26 -2.89 19.73
C VAL A 684 2.63 -4.27 19.95
N PHE A 685 3.17 -5.33 19.37
CA PHE A 685 2.75 -6.72 19.57
C PHE A 685 3.54 -7.43 20.69
N GLY A 686 4.34 -6.68 21.45
CA GLY A 686 5.26 -7.20 22.45
C GLY A 686 6.67 -7.44 21.89
N LEU A 687 7.46 -8.24 22.61
CA LEU A 687 8.83 -8.54 22.26
C LEU A 687 8.92 -9.57 21.14
N VAL A 688 9.58 -9.20 20.04
CA VAL A 688 9.87 -10.10 18.91
C VAL A 688 11.34 -10.54 19.01
N PRO A 689 11.67 -11.83 19.17
CA PRO A 689 13.06 -12.29 19.22
C PRO A 689 13.91 -11.73 18.07
N LEU A 690 15.10 -11.22 18.35
CA LEU A 690 15.96 -10.54 17.37
C LEU A 690 16.23 -11.42 16.15
N LYS A 691 16.38 -12.73 16.33
CA LYS A 691 16.53 -13.72 15.25
C LYS A 691 15.39 -13.76 14.23
N TYR A 692 14.20 -13.24 14.59
CA TYR A 692 13.05 -13.10 13.68
C TYR A 692 12.93 -11.69 13.08
N ALA A 693 13.73 -10.73 13.53
CA ALA A 693 13.71 -9.34 13.09
C ALA A 693 15.02 -8.90 12.42
N LEU A 694 15.94 -9.84 12.14
CA LEU A 694 17.26 -9.57 11.54
C LEU A 694 17.18 -8.76 10.25
N ASP A 695 16.18 -9.02 9.42
CA ASP A 695 15.98 -8.40 8.11
C ASP A 695 15.26 -7.04 8.15
N TRP A 696 14.78 -6.62 9.33
CA TRP A 696 14.13 -5.32 9.52
C TRP A 696 15.16 -4.20 9.60
N PRO A 697 14.78 -2.95 9.25
CA PRO A 697 15.62 -1.80 9.54
C PRO A 697 15.85 -1.68 11.05
N ILE A 698 17.08 -1.38 11.46
CA ILE A 698 17.33 -0.91 12.82
C ILE A 698 16.84 0.54 12.94
N PHE A 699 16.28 0.89 14.10
CA PHE A 699 16.13 2.28 14.51
C PHE A 699 16.87 2.52 15.84
N ALA A 700 17.62 3.61 15.87
CA ALA A 700 18.49 4.03 16.97
C ALA A 700 18.85 5.52 16.80
N SER A 701 19.57 6.12 17.75
CA SER A 701 20.04 7.51 17.61
C SER A 701 20.99 7.69 16.42
N TYR A 702 21.12 8.94 15.94
CA TYR A 702 22.10 9.27 14.89
C TYR A 702 23.51 8.87 15.32
N ASP A 703 23.88 9.13 16.58
CA ASP A 703 25.22 8.83 17.08
C ASP A 703 25.51 7.32 17.07
N GLU A 704 24.54 6.49 17.46
CA GLU A 704 24.64 5.02 17.37
C GLU A 704 24.82 4.52 15.93
N LEU A 705 24.05 5.06 14.99
CA LEU A 705 24.06 4.62 13.59
C LEU A 705 25.24 5.18 12.79
N SER A 706 25.77 6.35 13.17
CA SER A 706 26.91 6.97 12.50
C SER A 706 28.16 6.10 12.59
N GLY A 707 28.41 5.49 13.76
CA GLY A 707 29.51 4.56 13.98
C GLY A 707 29.36 3.27 13.16
N CYS A 708 28.14 2.74 13.09
CA CYS A 708 27.82 1.57 12.28
C CYS A 708 28.02 1.85 10.77
N ALA A 709 27.51 2.99 10.27
CA ALA A 709 27.69 3.40 8.89
C ALA A 709 29.17 3.51 8.49
N ALA A 710 30.00 4.08 9.38
CA ALA A 710 31.44 4.16 9.18
C ALA A 710 32.13 2.78 9.15
N TRP A 711 31.77 1.86 10.06
CA TRP A 711 32.28 0.49 10.09
C TRP A 711 31.91 -0.28 8.80
N MET A 712 30.71 -0.06 8.28
CA MET A 712 30.24 -0.62 7.00
C MET A 712 30.86 0.05 5.75
N GLY A 713 31.75 1.03 5.93
CA GLY A 713 32.49 1.67 4.84
C GLY A 713 31.76 2.81 4.11
N GLY A 714 30.82 3.49 4.78
CA GLY A 714 30.13 4.66 4.24
C GLY A 714 29.86 5.73 5.32
N ARG A 715 28.94 6.64 5.02
CA ARG A 715 28.45 7.66 5.96
C ARG A 715 26.94 7.84 5.81
N ILE A 716 26.30 8.45 6.80
CA ILE A 716 24.90 8.87 6.70
C ILE A 716 24.81 10.03 5.68
N PRO A 717 23.78 10.07 4.80
CA PRO A 717 23.65 11.13 3.80
C PRO A 717 23.40 12.50 4.42
N SER A 718 23.80 13.57 3.72
CA SER A 718 23.30 14.91 4.02
C SER A 718 21.81 15.03 3.68
N PHE A 719 21.17 16.09 4.17
CA PHE A 719 19.78 16.42 3.83
C PHE A 719 19.58 16.54 2.31
N GLU A 720 20.50 17.21 1.63
CA GLU A 720 20.47 17.41 0.18
C GLU A 720 20.68 16.10 -0.58
N GLU A 721 21.60 15.24 -0.12
CA GLU A 721 21.83 13.91 -0.71
C GLU A 721 20.61 13.00 -0.55
N ALA A 722 19.97 12.96 0.63
CA ALA A 722 18.75 12.18 0.85
C ALA A 722 17.61 12.65 -0.07
N ARG A 723 17.42 13.97 -0.22
CA ARG A 723 16.43 14.54 -1.17
C ARG A 723 16.79 14.25 -2.64
N SER A 724 18.08 14.21 -2.97
CA SER A 724 18.58 13.81 -4.29
C SER A 724 18.26 12.35 -4.61
N ILE A 725 18.44 11.44 -3.65
CA ILE A 725 18.02 10.02 -3.76
C ILE A 725 16.52 9.94 -4.01
N TYR A 726 15.70 10.61 -3.20
CA TYR A 726 14.24 10.53 -3.33
C TYR A 726 13.76 11.06 -4.67
N THR A 727 14.34 12.18 -5.14
CA THR A 727 14.01 12.77 -6.45
C THR A 727 14.43 11.83 -7.59
N TYR A 728 15.62 11.23 -7.49
CA TYR A 728 16.10 10.27 -8.49
C TYR A 728 15.19 9.04 -8.59
N VAL A 729 14.86 8.40 -7.45
CA VAL A 729 13.97 7.23 -7.42
C VAL A 729 12.57 7.58 -7.90
N HIS A 730 12.03 8.73 -7.51
CA HIS A 730 10.72 9.21 -8.00
C HIS A 730 10.71 9.32 -9.53
N ASN A 731 11.76 9.91 -10.12
CA ASN A 731 11.88 10.04 -11.56
C ASN A 731 12.03 8.68 -12.25
N LEU A 732 12.81 7.75 -11.67
CA LEU A 732 12.92 6.38 -12.18
C LEU A 732 11.58 5.66 -12.18
N LYS A 733 10.83 5.72 -11.07
CA LYS A 733 9.49 5.14 -10.96
C LYS A 733 8.52 5.77 -11.96
N LYS A 734 8.60 7.07 -12.21
CA LYS A 734 7.79 7.74 -13.22
C LYS A 734 8.09 7.21 -14.62
N MET A 735 9.38 7.13 -14.98
CA MET A 735 9.80 6.57 -16.26
C MET A 735 9.44 5.08 -16.40
N GLU A 736 9.54 4.32 -15.30
CA GLU A 736 9.11 2.93 -15.25
C GLU A 736 7.60 2.81 -15.37
N ALA A 737 6.80 3.59 -14.65
CA ALA A 737 5.34 3.61 -14.78
C ALA A 737 4.91 3.99 -16.20
N GLU A 738 5.58 4.93 -16.86
CA GLU A 738 5.35 5.23 -18.27
C GLU A 738 5.70 4.04 -19.19
N ARG A 739 6.76 3.28 -18.87
CA ARG A 739 7.14 2.04 -19.58
C ARG A 739 6.30 0.82 -19.21
N THR A 740 5.75 0.78 -18.00
CA THR A 740 5.01 -0.32 -17.37
C THR A 740 3.53 -0.18 -17.68
N LEU A 741 2.95 1.03 -17.73
CA LEU A 741 1.74 1.23 -18.53
C LEU A 741 1.95 0.68 -19.96
N GLY A 742 3.18 0.77 -20.47
CA GLY A 742 3.64 0.14 -21.71
C GLY A 742 3.83 -1.39 -21.68
N ARG A 743 3.84 -2.08 -20.52
CA ARG A 743 4.24 -3.50 -20.34
C ARG A 743 3.35 -4.36 -19.43
N THR A 744 2.74 -3.86 -18.34
CA THR A 744 1.84 -4.60 -17.42
C THR A 744 0.48 -4.81 -18.04
N VAL A 745 0.52 -5.36 -19.24
CA VAL A 745 -0.62 -5.70 -20.02
C VAL A 745 -0.43 -7.18 -20.45
N PRO A 746 -0.21 -8.20 -19.56
CA PRO A 746 0.15 -9.56 -20.01
C PRO A 746 -0.69 -10.69 -19.36
N ALA A 747 -2.01 -10.51 -19.20
CA ALA A 747 -2.91 -11.63 -18.91
C ALA A 747 -4.17 -11.66 -19.78
N VAL A 748 -4.65 -10.53 -20.31
CA VAL A 748 -5.84 -10.52 -21.18
C VAL A 748 -5.79 -9.37 -22.19
N ASN A 749 -4.83 -9.36 -23.09
CA ASN A 749 -4.37 -8.12 -23.74
C ASN A 749 -3.95 -8.27 -25.20
N GLY A 750 -4.70 -9.07 -25.95
CA GLY A 750 -4.23 -9.54 -27.25
C GLY A 750 -5.07 -9.14 -28.45
N HIS A 751 -5.98 -8.17 -28.43
CA HIS A 751 -6.85 -7.89 -29.59
C HIS A 751 -6.99 -6.38 -29.89
N LEU A 752 -6.27 -5.89 -30.92
CA LEU A 752 -6.79 -5.19 -32.12
C LEU A 752 -5.80 -4.16 -32.70
N SER A 753 -5.70 -4.17 -34.04
CA SER A 753 -4.92 -3.27 -34.90
C SER A 753 -5.78 -2.10 -35.44
N ASN A 754 -5.12 -0.94 -35.59
CA ASN A 754 -5.39 0.24 -36.44
C ASN A 754 -6.82 0.79 -36.61
N ASP A 755 -7.07 1.98 -36.05
CA ASP A 755 -7.28 3.22 -36.87
C ASP A 755 -7.39 4.46 -35.96
N GLY A 756 -6.67 5.53 -36.33
CA GLY A 756 -6.44 6.72 -35.51
C GLY A 756 -7.55 7.77 -35.53
N VAL A 757 -7.63 8.57 -34.46
CA VAL A 757 -8.35 9.87 -34.41
C VAL A 757 -7.69 10.81 -33.38
N GLU A 758 -7.57 12.10 -33.73
CA GLU A 758 -6.98 13.20 -32.95
C GLU A 758 -7.82 13.66 -31.74
N GLU A 759 -7.15 14.02 -30.64
CA GLU A 759 -7.72 14.51 -29.38
C GLU A 759 -8.04 16.02 -29.39
N THR A 760 -9.06 16.42 -28.61
CA THR A 760 -9.36 17.83 -28.28
C THR A 760 -9.05 18.06 -26.78
N PRO A 761 -8.33 19.14 -26.39
CA PRO A 761 -7.80 19.26 -25.03
C PRO A 761 -8.80 19.81 -23.98
N PRO A 762 -8.66 19.45 -22.69
CA PRO A 762 -9.52 19.91 -21.59
C PRO A 762 -9.10 21.29 -21.04
N LYS A 763 -9.98 21.87 -20.20
CA LYS A 763 -9.92 23.26 -19.71
C LYS A 763 -8.78 23.52 -18.67
N PRO A 764 -8.31 24.78 -18.53
CA PRO A 764 -7.02 25.08 -17.88
C PRO A 764 -6.97 24.99 -16.34
N ALA A 765 -8.07 25.28 -15.62
CA ALA A 765 -8.02 25.49 -14.17
C ALA A 765 -7.86 24.19 -13.32
N SER A 766 -8.27 23.02 -13.83
CA SER A 766 -8.07 21.74 -13.14
C SER A 766 -6.63 21.21 -13.28
N LEU A 767 -5.92 21.64 -14.32
CA LEU A 767 -4.56 21.17 -14.63
C LEU A 767 -3.52 21.73 -13.66
N GLU A 768 -3.69 22.95 -13.16
CA GLU A 768 -2.73 23.57 -12.23
C GLU A 768 -2.77 22.93 -10.84
N ALA A 769 -3.96 22.67 -10.28
CA ALA A 769 -4.10 22.00 -8.99
C ALA A 769 -3.61 20.54 -9.04
N GLU A 770 -3.87 19.82 -10.13
CA GLU A 770 -3.32 18.48 -10.39
C GLU A 770 -1.80 18.49 -10.52
N LYS A 771 -1.24 19.48 -11.21
CA LYS A 771 0.21 19.65 -11.35
C LYS A 771 0.89 19.94 -10.01
N THR A 772 0.36 20.89 -9.23
CA THR A 772 0.90 21.23 -7.91
C THR A 772 0.87 20.04 -6.95
N ARG A 773 -0.22 19.25 -6.93
CA ARG A 773 -0.31 18.01 -6.14
C ARG A 773 0.76 17.00 -6.54
N ARG A 774 0.91 16.73 -7.84
CA ARG A 774 1.90 15.78 -8.37
C ARG A 774 3.34 16.22 -8.13
N ASP A 775 3.59 17.53 -8.09
CA ASP A 775 4.92 18.06 -7.81
C ASP A 775 5.26 18.01 -6.31
N LEU A 776 4.28 18.19 -5.42
CA LEU A 776 4.50 18.26 -3.97
C LEU A 776 4.45 16.89 -3.26
N PHE A 777 3.68 15.93 -3.77
CA PHE A 777 3.49 14.62 -3.13
C PHE A 777 3.98 13.47 -4.00
N THR A 778 4.57 12.46 -3.38
CA THR A 778 5.00 11.23 -4.06
C THR A 778 4.01 10.08 -3.86
N ASP A 779 3.89 9.20 -4.85
CA ASP A 779 3.20 7.92 -4.65
C ASP A 779 3.94 7.09 -3.59
N LEU A 780 3.18 6.54 -2.64
CA LEU A 780 3.66 5.74 -1.52
C LEU A 780 3.33 4.25 -1.71
N ASP A 781 2.88 3.81 -2.88
CA ASP A 781 2.65 2.38 -3.10
C ASP A 781 3.89 1.53 -2.79
N GLY A 782 3.65 0.45 -2.06
CA GLY A 782 4.68 -0.43 -1.48
C GLY A 782 5.39 0.11 -0.23
N ALA A 783 5.17 1.37 0.17
CA ALA A 783 5.75 1.93 1.40
C ALA A 783 5.06 1.39 2.66
N ASN A 784 5.84 1.23 3.73
CA ASN A 784 5.31 0.87 5.04
C ASN A 784 5.09 2.13 5.89
N VAL A 785 3.97 2.83 5.66
CA VAL A 785 3.56 4.05 6.36
C VAL A 785 2.04 4.03 6.62
N GLY A 786 1.52 4.97 7.40
CA GLY A 786 0.06 5.11 7.60
C GLY A 786 -0.62 3.87 8.19
N PHE A 787 0.09 3.16 9.09
CA PHE A 787 -0.36 1.93 9.73
C PHE A 787 -0.60 0.75 8.79
N GLN A 788 0.01 0.73 7.57
CA GLN A 788 -0.05 -0.45 6.69
C GLN A 788 0.38 -1.72 7.43
N HIS A 789 1.48 -1.62 8.17
CA HIS A 789 1.86 -2.57 9.19
C HIS A 789 2.06 -1.82 10.50
N TRP A 790 1.76 -2.48 11.60
CA TRP A 790 1.94 -1.95 12.95
C TRP A 790 3.35 -2.24 13.49
N HIS A 791 4.32 -2.46 12.60
CA HIS A 791 5.71 -2.77 12.91
C HIS A 791 6.62 -2.51 11.69
N PRO A 792 7.95 -2.40 11.87
CA PRO A 792 8.89 -2.39 10.76
C PRO A 792 8.83 -3.68 9.94
N VAL A 793 9.08 -3.59 8.63
CA VAL A 793 9.05 -4.75 7.71
C VAL A 793 10.44 -5.07 7.15
N PRO A 794 10.69 -6.33 6.73
CA PRO A 794 11.96 -6.71 6.11
C PRO A 794 12.31 -5.88 4.89
N VAL A 795 13.56 -5.43 4.78
CA VAL A 795 14.06 -4.60 3.66
C VAL A 795 15.06 -5.33 2.75
N THR A 796 15.54 -6.50 3.16
CA THR A 796 16.65 -7.22 2.52
C THR A 796 16.30 -7.81 1.14
N ALA A 797 15.02 -7.97 0.83
CA ALA A 797 14.57 -8.44 -0.48
C ALA A 797 14.68 -7.39 -1.60
N SER A 798 14.94 -6.12 -1.25
CA SER A 798 15.08 -5.02 -2.21
C SER A 798 16.46 -4.39 -2.21
N GLY A 799 17.49 -5.10 -1.73
CA GLY A 799 18.86 -4.58 -1.64
C GLY A 799 19.51 -4.22 -2.99
N ASN A 800 19.02 -4.81 -4.10
CA ASN A 800 19.44 -4.54 -5.47
C ASN A 800 18.66 -3.39 -6.13
N ARG A 801 17.81 -2.68 -5.37
CA ARG A 801 17.05 -1.52 -5.81
C ARG A 801 17.29 -0.36 -4.84
N LEU A 802 17.38 0.85 -5.38
CA LEU A 802 17.44 2.06 -4.57
C LEU A 802 16.05 2.42 -4.03
N ALA A 803 15.88 2.32 -2.70
CA ALA A 803 14.68 2.71 -1.98
C ALA A 803 14.52 4.24 -1.94
N GLY A 804 13.33 4.73 -2.29
CA GLY A 804 12.97 6.16 -2.27
C GLY A 804 12.29 6.60 -0.97
N GLN A 805 11.56 7.70 -1.05
CA GLN A 805 10.85 8.31 0.08
C GLN A 805 9.79 7.33 0.65
N GLY A 806 9.84 7.09 1.98
CA GLY A 806 8.92 6.18 2.68
C GLY A 806 9.24 4.68 2.51
N GLU A 807 10.25 4.30 1.72
CA GLU A 807 10.55 2.90 1.39
C GLU A 807 11.59 2.25 2.33
N LEU A 808 11.88 2.84 3.50
CA LEU A 808 12.87 2.33 4.44
C LEU A 808 12.33 1.25 5.39
N GLY A 809 11.23 0.57 5.03
CA GLY A 809 10.65 -0.49 5.84
C GLY A 809 9.90 -0.03 7.08
N GLY A 810 9.57 1.27 7.17
CA GLY A 810 8.79 1.84 8.27
C GLY A 810 9.61 2.57 9.34
N VAL A 811 10.76 3.12 8.98
CA VAL A 811 11.54 4.04 9.83
C VAL A 811 11.88 5.32 9.05
N TRP A 812 11.97 6.43 9.77
CA TRP A 812 12.53 7.67 9.25
C TRP A 812 13.99 7.48 8.84
N GLU A 813 14.48 8.32 7.93
CA GLU A 813 15.87 8.34 7.47
C GLU A 813 16.63 9.47 8.15
N TRP A 814 17.61 9.13 8.98
CA TRP A 814 18.57 10.09 9.51
C TRP A 814 19.37 10.75 8.39
N THR A 815 19.61 12.05 8.54
CA THR A 815 20.59 12.80 7.77
C THR A 815 21.70 13.33 8.67
N SER A 816 22.86 13.61 8.10
CA SER A 816 23.99 14.24 8.80
C SER A 816 23.84 15.75 8.96
N SER A 817 22.78 16.34 8.41
CA SER A 817 22.58 17.79 8.40
C SER A 817 21.81 18.23 9.64
N PRO A 818 22.33 19.20 10.43
CA PRO A 818 21.58 19.79 11.51
C PRO A 818 20.41 20.62 10.96
N LEU A 819 19.32 20.70 11.72
CA LEU A 819 18.24 21.65 11.48
C LEU A 819 18.80 23.07 11.71
N ALA A 820 18.88 23.85 10.65
CA ALA A 820 19.47 25.18 10.68
C ALA A 820 18.57 26.19 9.97
N ARG A 821 18.64 27.45 10.43
CA ARG A 821 17.96 28.56 9.77
C ARG A 821 18.51 28.72 8.35
N HIS A 822 17.64 28.71 7.36
CA HIS A 822 18.00 28.98 5.97
C HIS A 822 17.54 30.37 5.51
N GLU A 823 18.05 30.80 4.36
CA GLU A 823 17.67 32.08 3.76
C GLU A 823 16.16 32.14 3.51
N GLY A 824 15.56 33.29 3.84
CA GLY A 824 14.13 33.54 3.70
C GLY A 824 13.23 32.90 4.77
N PHE A 825 13.76 32.10 5.72
CA PHE A 825 12.95 31.52 6.79
C PHE A 825 12.29 32.60 7.65
N GLU A 826 10.98 32.47 7.84
CA GLU A 826 10.16 33.24 8.76
C GLU A 826 9.32 32.31 9.64
N PRO A 827 9.31 32.49 10.98
CA PRO A 827 8.54 31.63 11.87
C PRO A 827 7.03 31.79 11.62
N MET A 828 6.29 30.70 11.72
CA MET A 828 4.84 30.72 11.49
C MET A 828 4.14 31.62 12.52
N PRO A 829 3.33 32.62 12.13
CA PRO A 829 2.67 33.52 13.08
C PRO A 829 1.75 32.80 14.09
N LEU A 830 1.11 31.71 13.67
CA LEU A 830 0.18 30.94 14.50
C LEU A 830 0.90 30.12 15.59
N TYR A 831 2.11 29.64 15.29
CA TYR A 831 2.96 28.88 16.20
C TYR A 831 4.46 29.21 16.03
N PRO A 832 4.92 30.40 16.49
CA PRO A 832 6.27 30.89 16.16
C PRO A 832 7.43 30.05 16.69
N SER A 833 7.21 29.34 17.80
CA SER A 833 8.21 28.48 18.45
C SER A 833 8.26 27.06 17.88
N TYR A 834 7.46 26.72 16.86
CA TYR A 834 7.42 25.37 16.30
C TYR A 834 8.78 24.92 15.74
N THR A 835 9.43 25.76 14.94
CA THR A 835 10.77 25.45 14.38
C THR A 835 11.87 26.28 15.04
N ALA A 836 11.60 27.58 15.28
CA ALA A 836 12.66 28.53 15.62
C ALA A 836 13.44 28.18 16.90
N ASP A 837 12.78 27.55 17.88
CA ASP A 837 13.40 27.13 19.14
C ASP A 837 14.45 26.02 18.94
N PHE A 838 14.40 25.29 17.82
CA PHE A 838 15.21 24.10 17.53
C PHE A 838 16.41 24.36 16.61
N PHE A 839 16.68 25.62 16.25
CA PHE A 839 17.91 26.03 15.56
C PHE A 839 19.09 26.15 16.54
N ASP A 840 19.34 25.08 17.29
CA ASP A 840 20.29 25.02 18.40
C ASP A 840 21.57 24.23 18.07
N GLY A 841 21.63 23.62 16.88
CA GLY A 841 22.75 22.79 16.43
C GLY A 841 22.79 21.39 17.04
N LYS A 842 21.76 20.97 17.77
CA LYS A 842 21.65 19.64 18.40
C LYS A 842 20.73 18.69 17.64
N HIS A 843 19.79 19.26 16.89
CA HIS A 843 18.80 18.52 16.14
C HIS A 843 19.29 18.22 14.72
N ASN A 844 19.24 16.96 14.31
CA ASN A 844 19.48 16.55 12.94
C ASN A 844 18.15 16.33 12.20
N ILE A 845 18.14 16.61 10.91
CA ILE A 845 16.99 16.40 10.04
C ILE A 845 16.77 14.90 9.82
N VAL A 846 15.51 14.48 9.88
CA VAL A 846 15.04 13.14 9.49
C VAL A 846 13.94 13.24 8.43
N LEU A 847 13.92 12.29 7.48
CA LEU A 847 12.99 12.31 6.32
C LEU A 847 12.25 10.98 6.11
N GLY A 848 11.20 10.98 5.29
CA GLY A 848 10.55 9.78 4.78
C GLY A 848 9.30 9.32 5.51
N GLY A 849 9.33 9.23 6.84
CA GLY A 849 8.23 8.68 7.64
C GLY A 849 8.49 7.29 8.20
N SER A 850 7.83 6.95 9.30
CA SER A 850 7.78 5.61 9.87
C SER A 850 6.49 4.87 9.51
N TRP A 851 6.36 3.63 9.98
CA TRP A 851 5.14 2.83 9.80
C TRP A 851 3.89 3.46 10.40
N ALA A 852 4.01 4.35 11.38
CA ALA A 852 2.88 5.09 11.96
C ALA A 852 2.64 6.47 11.35
N THR A 853 3.58 6.99 10.54
CA THR A 853 3.45 8.34 9.99
C THR A 853 2.35 8.40 8.94
N HIS A 854 1.45 9.38 9.05
CA HIS A 854 0.34 9.57 8.11
C HIS A 854 0.85 9.86 6.67
N PRO A 855 0.20 9.34 5.61
CA PRO A 855 0.61 9.55 4.21
C PRO A 855 0.73 11.02 3.76
N LEU A 856 -0.14 11.92 4.25
CA LEU A 856 0.00 13.38 4.04
C LEU A 856 1.33 13.97 4.52
N ILE A 857 1.96 13.38 5.53
CA ILE A 857 3.28 13.78 6.04
C ILE A 857 4.36 13.00 5.29
N ALA A 858 4.28 11.66 5.31
CA ALA A 858 5.28 10.78 4.73
C ALA A 858 5.48 11.01 3.22
N GLY A 859 4.41 11.32 2.50
CA GLY A 859 4.41 11.53 1.05
C GLY A 859 4.74 12.96 0.62
N ARG A 860 4.77 13.94 1.53
CA ARG A 860 5.07 15.34 1.19
C ARG A 860 6.56 15.52 0.97
N ARG A 861 6.94 15.98 -0.22
CA ARG A 861 8.34 16.15 -0.63
C ARG A 861 9.04 17.33 0.03
N SER A 862 8.30 18.26 0.60
CA SER A 862 8.84 19.40 1.35
C SER A 862 8.99 19.13 2.85
N PHE A 863 8.27 18.15 3.42
CA PHE A 863 8.18 17.96 4.88
C PHE A 863 9.54 17.63 5.52
N VAL A 864 9.86 18.35 6.61
CA VAL A 864 11.12 18.19 7.36
C VAL A 864 10.78 17.89 8.81
N ASN A 865 11.24 16.73 9.30
CA ASN A 865 11.20 16.37 10.71
C ASN A 865 12.61 16.41 11.30
N TRP A 866 12.73 16.41 12.63
CA TRP A 866 14.01 16.51 13.31
C TRP A 866 13.95 15.92 14.72
N TYR A 867 15.11 15.46 15.20
CA TYR A 867 15.31 14.98 16.56
C TYR A 867 16.73 15.32 17.03
N GLN A 868 16.94 15.46 18.34
CA GLN A 868 18.30 15.58 18.90
C GLN A 868 19.14 14.37 18.45
N ARG A 869 20.38 14.60 18.02
CA ARG A 869 21.27 13.59 17.44
C ARG A 869 21.44 12.31 18.30
N ASN A 870 21.42 12.47 19.61
CA ASN A 870 21.61 11.42 20.61
C ASN A 870 20.26 10.90 21.16
N TYR A 871 19.12 11.33 20.62
CA TYR A 871 17.80 10.87 21.07
C TYR A 871 17.56 9.44 20.57
N PRO A 872 17.47 8.43 21.48
CA PRO A 872 17.51 7.03 21.06
C PRO A 872 16.12 6.47 20.70
N PHE A 873 15.04 7.16 21.07
CA PHE A 873 13.67 6.64 20.94
C PHE A 873 13.01 6.95 19.61
N ALA A 874 13.58 7.86 18.81
CA ALA A 874 13.05 8.15 17.48
C ALA A 874 13.07 6.90 16.62
N TRP A 875 11.98 6.65 15.89
CA TRP A 875 11.91 5.56 14.91
C TRP A 875 12.62 5.93 13.61
N ALA A 876 13.91 6.24 13.73
CA ALA A 876 14.78 6.66 12.66
C ALA A 876 15.93 5.66 12.49
N GLY A 877 16.08 5.15 11.27
CA GLY A 877 17.20 4.35 10.80
C GLY A 877 18.12 5.20 9.92
N ALA A 878 19.10 4.56 9.28
CA ALA A 878 20.00 5.23 8.36
C ALA A 878 20.33 4.35 7.15
N ARG A 879 20.61 4.97 6.01
CA ARG A 879 21.30 4.32 4.90
C ARG A 879 22.71 4.86 4.78
N LEU A 880 23.51 4.21 3.93
CA LEU A 880 24.87 4.63 3.65
C LEU A 880 24.97 5.33 2.31
N VAL A 881 25.79 6.37 2.27
CA VAL A 881 26.32 6.97 1.06
C VAL A 881 27.85 7.01 1.09
N ARG A 882 28.46 7.20 -0.07
CA ARG A 882 29.89 7.50 -0.23
C ARG A 882 30.10 8.34 -1.48
N ASP A 883 31.14 9.16 -1.48
CA ASP A 883 31.50 9.96 -2.65
C ASP A 883 32.08 9.06 -3.76
N THR A 884 31.81 9.41 -5.02
CA THR A 884 32.49 8.77 -6.17
C THR A 884 33.89 9.36 -6.30
N ASN A 885 34.91 8.49 -6.36
CA ASN A 885 36.30 8.91 -6.62
C ASN A 885 36.52 9.48 -8.02
#